data_AF-A0A9P6R884-F1
#
_entry.id   AF-A0A9P6R884-F1
#
_cell.length_a   1.000
_cell.length_b   1.000
_cell.length_c   1.000
_cell.angle_alpha   90.00
_cell.angle_beta   90.00
_cell.angle_gamma   90.00
#
_symmetry.space_group_name_H-M   'P 1'
#
loop_
_entity.id
_entity.type
_entity.pdbx_description
1 polymer ?
#
loop_
_entity_poly.entity_id
_entity_poly.type
_entity_poly.pdbx_seq_one_letter_code
_entity_poly.pdbx_strand_id
1 'polypeptide(L)'
;MVLGSGVYRIGSSVEFDWCAVRAIRTLRQRGIKTVMVNYNPETVSTDYDEADRLYFENINLERILDIYEIESSSGVVIAMGGQTPNNIALPLHRQNVKILGTSPEMIDTAENRYKFSRMLDQIEVDQPLWKELTSFSEAGEFCEKVGYPVLVRPSYVLSGAAMNVVYSPDDLSNYLGQATAVSRDHPVVISKYIEDAKEIEMDAIAVNGKMVMHVISEHVENAGVHSGDATLILPPQDLDPETIRKIEAATAKIGQALDVTGCYNIQFIAKDNEIKVIECNLRASRSMPFVSKVMEVDLIEMATDAMLGFPVEAYPESRIPKSGYVGIKVPQFSFSRLSGADPILGVEMASTGEVACFGKDKYEAYIKALVSTGFTLPKKNILLSIGSFKEKLEMLPAVKRLRSLGYNLFATAGTADFMSEHGVPVKYLEALEDENDNQKSEYSLNQHLANNLIDLYINLPSKNRYRRPASYVSKGYRTRRMAVDFSVPLITNVKCAKLFVEALARHKDFEIESVDFKSSNRTVTLPGLVNIQTLVPGISTAASKDFEEVSKASIASGFTVVGTMGTGSPKGIEDKASLAIARTNTRNHAHCDFFLSMNANVDNTHDRLKDTAALFIPFSPIAGRALANVSEAAKYFGSWPANSPIVTDAKGTDLASILLLASLHNRSVHITGVSSLDDMALISMSKDKELQVTCDVEVYSLFLTREETGSKLLPTKVEQDAFWNSLNVIDCFTVGTLPYRLASEQGTSVAHAGIQETLPLLIDAVNKGRLSMEELIAKLYTNPRKIFSLPEQKDSYVEVETDRSCVIASTSGPFAGKVLSGTVHRVVLHGETAYLDGAWYTTGSEGQDLSSVTQAITKAIEKVTIPAIATSQASILSPRLGPSVDTPVPATPSTATATGGRRSSIQIDTASAPAPIHFARDVLPSSIARILNNSPFSHRHILSSKQFDRNELHTLFSLAHEMRTQVERNGSIDLLHGKVMCSMFYEPSTRTSCSFAAAMCRLGGTVVSADGSSSSVVKGETLADTVRTLACYGDLIVLRHPDPGSAATAAKFSKVPIINAGDGIGEHPTQAFLDVYTIREELGTVNGLTITLVGDLKNGRTVHSLVKLLAYYHVTLNFVSPKSLGMPEEVKAELTKAGVAFREYTDLNAVIAESDVVYVTRVQKERFADLEEYERVKSAYVINNKVMSKAKTQMVVMHPLPRVTEIEPEVDFDQRAAYFRQMRYGLYVRMALLALVLGKSL
;
A
#
# COMPACT_ATOMS: atom_id res chain seq x y z
N MET A 1 17.30 -7.14 -20.51
CA MET A 1 16.47 -5.97 -20.16
C MET A 1 15.03 -6.41 -19.87
N VAL A 2 14.36 -5.76 -18.92
CA VAL A 2 12.92 -5.90 -18.63
C VAL A 2 12.28 -4.52 -18.73
N LEU A 3 11.08 -4.43 -19.31
CA LEU A 3 10.31 -3.19 -19.41
C LEU A 3 9.16 -3.20 -18.39
N GLY A 4 9.07 -2.15 -17.56
CA GLY A 4 8.03 -1.99 -16.54
C GLY A 4 6.68 -1.51 -17.11
N SER A 5 5.76 -1.15 -16.22
CA SER A 5 4.40 -0.71 -16.58
C SER A 5 4.32 0.72 -17.14
N GLY A 6 5.26 1.59 -16.73
CA GLY A 6 5.02 3.03 -16.68
C GLY A 6 4.07 3.41 -15.54
N VAL A 7 3.60 4.66 -15.57
CA VAL A 7 2.69 5.22 -14.55
C VAL A 7 1.36 4.48 -14.42
N TYR A 8 0.88 4.34 -13.18
CA TYR A 8 -0.40 3.71 -12.89
C TYR A 8 -1.59 4.50 -13.45
N ARG A 9 -2.60 3.75 -13.90
CA ARG A 9 -3.86 4.25 -14.46
C ARG A 9 -4.94 3.18 -14.38
N ILE A 10 -6.21 3.57 -14.52
CA ILE A 10 -7.31 2.59 -14.65
C ILE A 10 -6.98 1.64 -15.83
N GLY A 11 -7.02 0.33 -15.57
CA GLY A 11 -6.59 -0.72 -16.51
C GLY A 11 -5.15 -1.22 -16.33
N SER A 12 -4.28 -0.49 -15.62
CA SER A 12 -2.85 -0.80 -15.46
C SER A 12 -2.31 -0.24 -14.14
N SER A 13 -2.31 -1.04 -13.08
CA SER A 13 -1.93 -0.67 -11.72
C SER A 13 -0.73 -1.50 -11.24
N VAL A 14 -0.65 -1.75 -9.93
CA VAL A 14 0.42 -2.49 -9.23
C VAL A 14 0.65 -3.93 -9.72
N GLU A 15 -0.30 -4.51 -10.46
CA GLU A 15 -0.28 -5.93 -10.84
C GLU A 15 0.87 -6.22 -11.83
N PHE A 16 1.12 -5.27 -12.74
CA PHE A 16 2.21 -5.33 -13.72
C PHE A 16 3.57 -5.00 -13.10
N ASP A 17 3.63 -4.17 -12.05
CA ASP A 17 4.87 -3.93 -11.31
C ASP A 17 5.35 -5.20 -10.61
N TRP A 18 4.42 -5.91 -9.94
CA TRP A 18 4.71 -7.21 -9.33
C TRP A 18 5.27 -8.22 -10.34
N CYS A 19 4.68 -8.28 -11.54
CA CYS A 19 5.18 -9.12 -12.63
C CYS A 19 6.59 -8.72 -13.07
N ALA A 20 6.87 -7.43 -13.24
CA ALA A 20 8.18 -6.94 -13.67
C ALA A 20 9.26 -7.19 -12.60
N VAL A 21 8.95 -7.00 -11.32
CA VAL A 21 9.83 -7.32 -10.18
C VAL A 21 10.11 -8.82 -10.09
N ARG A 22 9.10 -9.68 -10.21
CA ARG A 22 9.31 -11.14 -10.14
C ARG A 22 10.12 -11.67 -11.32
N ALA A 23 9.94 -11.14 -12.52
CA ALA A 23 10.81 -11.46 -13.66
C ALA A 23 12.27 -11.05 -13.43
N ILE A 24 12.53 -9.87 -12.85
CA ILE A 24 13.89 -9.44 -12.49
C ILE A 24 14.51 -10.31 -11.39
N ARG A 25 13.78 -10.59 -10.30
CA ARG A 25 14.26 -11.47 -9.23
C ARG A 25 14.62 -12.87 -9.78
N THR A 26 13.78 -13.41 -10.67
CA THR A 26 14.04 -14.68 -11.38
C THR A 26 15.32 -14.62 -12.22
N LEU A 27 15.49 -13.57 -13.04
CA LEU A 27 16.70 -13.36 -13.84
C LEU A 27 17.96 -13.32 -12.98
N ARG A 28 17.94 -12.60 -11.85
CA ARG A 28 19.08 -12.50 -10.91
C ARG A 28 19.36 -13.83 -10.22
N GLN A 29 18.32 -14.58 -9.83
CA GLN A 29 18.46 -15.95 -9.31
C GLN A 29 19.06 -16.93 -10.33
N ARG A 30 18.78 -16.74 -11.63
CA ARG A 30 19.42 -17.47 -12.74
C ARG A 30 20.84 -16.94 -13.09
N GLY A 31 21.37 -15.98 -12.33
CA GLY A 31 22.70 -15.39 -12.55
C GLY A 31 22.81 -14.44 -13.76
N ILE A 32 21.67 -14.01 -14.31
CA ILE A 32 21.60 -13.15 -15.49
C ILE A 32 21.56 -11.68 -15.04
N LYS A 33 22.46 -10.86 -15.56
CA LYS A 33 22.47 -9.41 -15.28
C LYS A 33 21.19 -8.75 -15.77
N THR A 34 20.59 -7.96 -14.88
CA THR A 34 19.31 -7.29 -15.10
C THR A 34 19.47 -5.81 -15.39
N VAL A 35 18.62 -5.33 -16.29
CA VAL A 35 18.46 -3.92 -16.64
C VAL A 35 16.96 -3.65 -16.61
N MET A 36 16.48 -2.85 -15.67
CA MET A 36 15.09 -2.38 -15.64
C MET A 36 14.97 -1.05 -16.39
N VAL A 37 13.89 -0.89 -17.16
CA VAL A 37 13.46 0.42 -17.66
C VAL A 37 12.02 0.68 -17.26
N ASN A 38 11.80 1.66 -16.38
CA ASN A 38 10.50 2.12 -15.91
C ASN A 38 10.62 3.57 -15.41
N TYR A 39 9.50 4.30 -15.31
CA TYR A 39 9.48 5.74 -14.98
C TYR A 39 8.36 6.13 -13.99
N ASN A 40 7.79 5.15 -13.28
CA ASN A 40 6.84 5.40 -12.21
C ASN A 40 7.59 5.52 -10.88
N PRO A 41 7.54 6.63 -10.13
CA PRO A 41 8.24 6.76 -8.85
C PRO A 41 7.58 5.96 -7.71
N GLU A 42 6.38 5.39 -7.93
CA GLU A 42 5.61 4.63 -6.95
C GLU A 42 5.86 3.11 -7.01
N THR A 43 6.75 2.64 -7.90
CA THR A 43 6.96 1.20 -8.16
C THR A 43 8.14 0.59 -7.40
N VAL A 44 8.02 -0.69 -7.04
CA VAL A 44 9.13 -1.49 -6.51
C VAL A 44 10.13 -1.83 -7.62
N SER A 45 9.70 -1.95 -8.88
CA SER A 45 10.66 -2.08 -10.00
C SER A 45 11.59 -0.87 -10.21
N THR A 46 11.27 0.28 -9.63
CA THR A 46 12.13 1.48 -9.63
C THR A 46 12.96 1.65 -8.36
N ASP A 47 13.01 0.62 -7.51
CA ASP A 47 14.05 0.51 -6.50
C ASP A 47 15.37 0.08 -7.14
N TYR A 48 16.49 0.67 -6.71
CA TYR A 48 17.83 0.33 -7.18
C TYR A 48 18.35 -0.99 -6.60
N ASP A 49 17.77 -1.49 -5.50
CA ASP A 49 18.16 -2.78 -4.93
C ASP A 49 17.59 -3.98 -5.71
N GLU A 50 16.53 -3.79 -6.50
CA GLU A 50 15.88 -4.86 -7.28
C GLU A 50 16.64 -5.29 -8.53
N ALA A 51 17.29 -4.36 -9.24
CA ALA A 51 17.92 -4.59 -10.54
C ALA A 51 19.40 -4.19 -10.57
N ASP A 52 20.25 -4.93 -11.30
CA ASP A 52 21.69 -4.64 -11.36
C ASP A 52 22.01 -3.31 -12.09
N ARG A 53 21.08 -2.84 -12.93
CA ARG A 53 20.96 -1.46 -13.41
C ARG A 53 19.50 -1.05 -13.54
N LEU A 54 19.20 0.18 -13.13
CA LEU A 54 17.90 0.83 -13.29
C LEU A 54 18.04 2.06 -14.19
N TYR A 55 17.23 2.13 -15.23
CA TYR A 55 17.02 3.33 -16.04
C TYR A 55 15.64 3.91 -15.71
N PHE A 56 15.64 5.04 -15.00
CA PHE A 56 14.41 5.78 -14.69
C PHE A 56 13.96 6.60 -15.90
N GLU A 57 13.41 5.91 -16.90
CA GLU A 57 13.30 6.42 -18.28
C GLU A 57 12.03 5.99 -19.02
N ASN A 58 11.68 6.77 -20.04
CA ASN A 58 10.44 6.60 -20.80
C ASN A 58 10.44 5.29 -21.62
N ILE A 59 9.37 4.50 -21.48
CA ILE A 59 9.15 3.29 -22.28
C ILE A 59 8.59 3.69 -23.65
N ASN A 60 9.48 4.08 -24.56
CA ASN A 60 9.17 4.42 -25.95
C ASN A 60 10.25 3.85 -26.91
N LEU A 61 9.98 3.81 -28.21
CA LEU A 61 10.88 3.18 -29.19
C LEU A 61 12.31 3.77 -29.18
N GLU A 62 12.43 5.10 -29.13
CA GLU A 62 13.72 5.81 -29.14
C GLU A 62 14.56 5.45 -27.91
N ARG A 63 14.01 5.65 -26.70
CA ARG A 63 14.75 5.46 -25.46
C ARG A 63 15.01 4.00 -25.11
N ILE A 64 14.15 3.07 -25.54
CA ILE A 64 14.45 1.63 -25.42
C ILE A 64 15.56 1.20 -26.39
N LEU A 65 15.66 1.77 -27.59
CA LEU A 65 16.79 1.53 -28.50
C LEU A 65 18.09 2.08 -27.93
N ASP A 66 18.09 3.35 -27.46
CA ASP A 66 19.26 3.98 -26.81
C ASP A 66 19.87 3.07 -25.73
N ILE A 67 19.04 2.60 -24.80
CA ILE A 67 19.48 1.76 -23.67
C ILE A 67 19.85 0.35 -24.15
N TYR A 68 19.15 -0.21 -25.15
CA TYR A 68 19.43 -1.55 -25.68
C TYR A 68 20.82 -1.63 -26.34
N GLU A 69 21.20 -0.58 -27.08
CA GLU A 69 22.54 -0.45 -27.68
C GLU A 69 23.62 -0.19 -26.63
N ILE A 70 23.40 0.78 -25.72
CA ILE A 70 24.36 1.13 -24.65
C ILE A 70 24.67 -0.06 -23.73
N GLU A 71 23.66 -0.86 -23.38
CA GLU A 71 23.84 -2.08 -22.58
C GLU A 71 24.28 -3.31 -23.41
N SER A 72 24.24 -3.22 -24.74
CA SER A 72 24.41 -4.37 -25.65
C SER A 72 23.56 -5.58 -25.24
N SER A 73 22.27 -5.32 -24.96
CA SER A 73 21.39 -6.24 -24.22
C SER A 73 21.12 -7.56 -24.96
N SER A 74 21.33 -8.69 -24.28
CA SER A 74 21.11 -10.05 -24.81
C SER A 74 19.65 -10.40 -25.15
N GLY A 75 18.70 -9.57 -24.71
CA GLY A 75 17.30 -9.60 -25.06
C GLY A 75 16.43 -8.69 -24.19
N VAL A 76 15.19 -8.48 -24.60
CA VAL A 76 14.18 -7.64 -23.92
C VAL A 76 12.94 -8.47 -23.55
N VAL A 77 12.58 -8.48 -22.27
CA VAL A 77 11.30 -9.00 -21.77
C VAL A 77 10.27 -7.88 -21.79
N ILE A 78 9.22 -8.05 -22.59
CA ILE A 78 8.12 -7.08 -22.76
C ILE A 78 6.82 -7.51 -22.06
N ALA A 79 6.60 -8.83 -21.89
CA ALA A 79 5.32 -9.40 -21.50
C ALA A 79 4.84 -9.05 -20.08
N MET A 80 5.68 -8.40 -19.26
CA MET A 80 5.40 -8.17 -17.83
C MET A 80 4.84 -6.77 -17.54
N GLY A 81 5.19 -5.75 -18.33
CA GLY A 81 4.78 -4.36 -18.12
C GLY A 81 3.41 -3.99 -18.69
N GLY A 82 2.51 -4.95 -18.89
CA GLY A 82 1.18 -4.70 -19.45
C GLY A 82 1.22 -4.15 -20.89
N GLN A 83 0.37 -3.15 -21.18
CA GLN A 83 0.18 -2.70 -22.57
C GLN A 83 1.26 -1.74 -23.09
N THR A 84 1.98 -1.02 -22.21
CA THR A 84 2.96 0.00 -22.64
C THR A 84 4.14 -0.63 -23.42
N PRO A 85 4.76 -1.74 -22.96
CA PRO A 85 5.75 -2.47 -23.75
C PRO A 85 5.17 -3.20 -24.97
N ASN A 86 3.98 -3.79 -24.87
CA ASN A 86 3.36 -4.55 -25.96
C ASN A 86 3.19 -3.68 -27.23
N ASN A 87 2.71 -2.44 -27.04
CA ASN A 87 2.51 -1.49 -28.14
C ASN A 87 3.80 -1.14 -28.93
N ILE A 88 4.99 -1.31 -28.33
CA ILE A 88 6.29 -1.06 -29.00
C ILE A 88 7.02 -2.34 -29.42
N ALA A 89 6.46 -3.52 -29.16
CA ALA A 89 7.08 -4.82 -29.45
C ALA A 89 7.41 -5.00 -30.95
N LEU A 90 6.43 -4.80 -31.83
CA LEU A 90 6.60 -4.96 -33.27
C LEU A 90 7.48 -3.86 -33.89
N PRO A 91 7.38 -2.57 -33.48
CA PRO A 91 8.38 -1.56 -33.81
C PRO A 91 9.82 -1.91 -33.40
N LEU A 92 10.05 -2.40 -32.17
CA LEU A 92 11.38 -2.83 -31.70
C LEU A 92 11.91 -4.01 -32.54
N HIS A 93 11.08 -5.01 -32.82
CA HIS A 93 11.45 -6.17 -33.62
C HIS A 93 11.92 -5.78 -35.03
N ARG A 94 11.27 -4.80 -35.67
CA ARG A 94 11.66 -4.26 -36.98
C ARG A 94 13.01 -3.53 -36.97
N GLN A 95 13.54 -3.16 -35.80
CA GLN A 95 14.89 -2.63 -35.61
C GLN A 95 15.89 -3.72 -35.16
N ASN A 96 15.54 -4.99 -35.33
CA ASN A 96 16.33 -6.17 -34.95
C ASN A 96 16.57 -6.34 -33.43
N VAL A 97 15.80 -5.66 -32.58
CA VAL A 97 15.83 -5.88 -31.12
C VAL A 97 15.33 -7.29 -30.82
N LYS A 98 16.14 -8.07 -30.09
CA LYS A 98 15.78 -9.42 -29.69
C LYS A 98 14.78 -9.40 -28.53
N ILE A 99 13.50 -9.50 -28.84
CA ILE A 99 12.45 -9.77 -27.87
C ILE A 99 12.58 -11.23 -27.38
N LEU A 100 12.27 -11.46 -26.10
CA LEU A 100 12.27 -12.79 -25.47
C LEU A 100 10.83 -13.27 -25.24
N GLY A 101 10.61 -14.58 -25.40
CA GLY A 101 9.28 -15.20 -25.38
C GLY A 101 8.56 -15.18 -26.72
N THR A 102 7.22 -15.23 -26.65
CA THR A 102 6.29 -15.16 -27.79
C THR A 102 6.63 -14.03 -28.76
N SER A 103 6.61 -14.31 -30.07
CA SER A 103 7.08 -13.33 -31.05
C SER A 103 6.14 -12.10 -31.16
N PRO A 104 6.67 -10.89 -31.42
CA PRO A 104 5.85 -9.69 -31.66
C PRO A 104 4.87 -9.80 -32.84
N GLU A 105 5.11 -10.73 -33.76
CA GLU A 105 4.21 -11.02 -34.88
C GLU A 105 2.99 -11.84 -34.44
N MET A 106 3.17 -12.73 -33.45
CA MET A 106 2.08 -13.46 -32.80
C MET A 106 1.30 -12.55 -31.85
N ILE A 107 1.97 -11.64 -31.13
CA ILE A 107 1.32 -10.58 -30.32
C ILE A 107 0.39 -9.73 -31.19
N ASP A 108 0.88 -9.21 -32.33
CA ASP A 108 0.05 -8.49 -33.32
C ASP A 108 -1.04 -9.37 -33.95
N THR A 109 -0.84 -10.69 -34.03
CA THR A 109 -1.86 -11.64 -34.51
C THR A 109 -2.99 -11.88 -33.49
N ALA A 110 -2.71 -11.77 -32.19
CA ALA A 110 -3.71 -11.89 -31.12
C ALA A 110 -4.43 -10.55 -30.83
N GLU A 111 -3.72 -9.44 -30.76
CA GLU A 111 -4.31 -8.11 -30.49
C GLU A 111 -5.12 -7.58 -31.70
N ASN A 112 -4.74 -7.93 -32.93
CA ASN A 112 -5.51 -7.56 -34.13
C ASN A 112 -6.75 -8.43 -34.29
N ARG A 113 -7.94 -7.86 -34.03
CA ARG A 113 -9.25 -8.56 -34.07
C ARG A 113 -9.48 -9.38 -35.35
N TYR A 114 -9.08 -8.87 -36.52
CA TYR A 114 -9.30 -9.53 -37.81
C TYR A 114 -8.36 -10.74 -38.00
N LYS A 115 -7.09 -10.62 -37.58
CA LYS A 115 -6.15 -11.75 -37.57
C LYS A 115 -6.58 -12.82 -36.57
N PHE A 116 -6.86 -12.41 -35.33
CA PHE A 116 -7.25 -13.29 -34.25
C PHE A 116 -8.53 -14.07 -34.58
N SER A 117 -9.57 -13.40 -35.07
CA SER A 117 -10.83 -14.07 -35.46
C SER A 117 -10.61 -15.10 -36.58
N ARG A 118 -9.83 -14.77 -37.62
CA ARG A 118 -9.51 -15.72 -38.69
C ARG A 118 -8.74 -16.93 -38.20
N MET A 119 -7.84 -16.75 -37.23
CA MET A 119 -7.14 -17.85 -36.57
C MET A 119 -8.12 -18.72 -35.78
N LEU A 120 -9.02 -18.13 -34.97
CA LEU A 120 -10.05 -18.86 -34.22
C LEU A 120 -10.95 -19.71 -35.15
N ASP A 121 -11.36 -19.16 -36.29
CA ASP A 121 -12.14 -19.87 -37.30
C ASP A 121 -11.35 -21.06 -37.90
N GLN A 122 -10.04 -20.89 -38.14
CA GLN A 122 -9.15 -21.94 -38.68
C GLN A 122 -8.88 -23.08 -37.70
N ILE A 123 -8.84 -22.80 -36.39
CA ILE A 123 -8.58 -23.81 -35.36
C ILE A 123 -9.88 -24.40 -34.76
N GLU A 124 -11.05 -24.06 -35.30
CA GLU A 124 -12.36 -24.47 -34.80
C GLU A 124 -12.52 -24.13 -33.29
N VAL A 125 -12.41 -22.84 -32.97
CA VAL A 125 -12.72 -22.28 -31.64
C VAL A 125 -13.74 -21.16 -31.81
N ASP A 126 -14.83 -21.25 -31.06
CA ASP A 126 -16.01 -20.40 -31.25
C ASP A 126 -15.83 -19.00 -30.62
N GLN A 127 -16.48 -18.00 -31.24
CA GLN A 127 -16.39 -16.58 -30.90
C GLN A 127 -17.76 -15.88 -31.06
N PRO A 128 -18.00 -14.72 -30.43
CA PRO A 128 -19.19 -13.92 -30.71
C PRO A 128 -19.18 -13.40 -32.15
N LEU A 129 -20.31 -13.50 -32.84
CA LEU A 129 -20.49 -12.95 -34.19
C LEU A 129 -20.14 -11.46 -34.19
N TRP A 130 -19.20 -11.05 -35.05
CA TRP A 130 -18.71 -9.67 -35.11
C TRP A 130 -18.46 -9.22 -36.56
N LYS A 131 -18.42 -7.91 -36.79
CA LYS A 131 -17.99 -7.30 -38.06
C LYS A 131 -17.36 -5.93 -37.81
N GLU A 132 -16.29 -5.60 -38.54
CA GLU A 132 -15.76 -4.24 -38.67
C GLU A 132 -16.51 -3.48 -39.75
N LEU A 133 -16.89 -2.24 -39.44
CA LEU A 133 -17.92 -1.49 -40.15
C LEU A 133 -17.51 -0.02 -40.32
N THR A 134 -17.51 0.46 -41.57
CA THR A 134 -17.18 1.85 -41.93
C THR A 134 -18.41 2.72 -42.19
N SER A 135 -19.60 2.14 -42.32
CA SER A 135 -20.83 2.88 -42.65
C SER A 135 -21.99 2.55 -41.70
N PHE A 136 -22.90 3.52 -41.51
CA PHE A 136 -24.09 3.34 -40.68
C PHE A 136 -25.10 2.33 -41.27
N SER A 137 -25.18 2.21 -42.61
CA SER A 137 -26.10 1.26 -43.27
C SER A 137 -25.70 -0.17 -42.95
N GLU A 138 -24.45 -0.53 -43.22
CA GLU A 138 -23.92 -1.86 -42.94
C GLU A 138 -23.96 -2.18 -41.44
N ALA A 139 -23.83 -1.18 -40.57
CA ALA A 139 -23.97 -1.35 -39.12
C ALA A 139 -25.41 -1.70 -38.72
N GLY A 140 -26.41 -1.05 -39.33
CA GLY A 140 -27.82 -1.42 -39.19
C GLY A 140 -28.08 -2.85 -39.70
N GLU A 141 -27.71 -3.13 -40.95
CA GLU A 141 -27.86 -4.44 -41.60
C GLU A 141 -27.20 -5.57 -40.78
N PHE A 142 -26.01 -5.33 -40.21
CA PHE A 142 -25.34 -6.30 -39.35
C PHE A 142 -26.10 -6.51 -38.03
N CYS A 143 -26.58 -5.44 -37.40
CA CYS A 143 -27.34 -5.54 -36.15
C CYS A 143 -28.69 -6.23 -36.33
N GLU A 144 -29.38 -6.02 -37.44
CA GLU A 144 -30.58 -6.76 -37.82
C GLU A 144 -30.27 -8.25 -38.02
N LYS A 145 -29.15 -8.57 -38.68
CA LYS A 145 -28.72 -9.97 -38.92
C LYS A 145 -28.34 -10.74 -37.66
N VAL A 146 -27.66 -10.12 -36.69
CA VAL A 146 -27.24 -10.80 -35.43
C VAL A 146 -28.22 -10.63 -34.27
N GLY A 147 -29.16 -9.68 -34.39
CA GLY A 147 -30.14 -9.33 -33.38
C GLY A 147 -29.56 -8.55 -32.21
N TYR A 148 -30.32 -7.58 -31.67
CA TYR A 148 -29.98 -6.88 -30.43
C TYR A 148 -30.08 -7.80 -29.19
N PRO A 149 -29.44 -7.44 -28.07
CA PRO A 149 -28.43 -6.40 -27.92
C PRO A 149 -27.10 -6.73 -28.62
N VAL A 150 -26.32 -5.69 -28.92
CA VAL A 150 -24.97 -5.75 -29.50
C VAL A 150 -24.01 -4.86 -28.72
N LEU A 151 -22.72 -5.22 -28.73
CA LEU A 151 -21.63 -4.45 -28.16
C LEU A 151 -20.93 -3.67 -29.28
N VAL A 152 -20.86 -2.34 -29.17
CA VAL A 152 -20.14 -1.47 -30.12
C VAL A 152 -18.83 -1.01 -29.51
N ARG A 153 -17.73 -1.19 -30.24
CA ARG A 153 -16.36 -0.78 -29.88
C ARG A 153 -15.79 0.18 -30.94
N PRO A 154 -15.42 1.43 -30.61
CA PRO A 154 -14.71 2.32 -31.54
C PRO A 154 -13.27 1.82 -31.75
N SER A 155 -12.80 1.73 -33.00
CA SER A 155 -11.54 1.01 -33.34
C SER A 155 -10.25 1.74 -32.96
N TYR A 156 -10.34 2.90 -32.29
CA TYR A 156 -9.21 3.77 -31.94
C TYR A 156 -8.99 3.89 -30.41
N VAL A 157 -9.69 3.08 -29.60
CA VAL A 157 -9.71 3.25 -28.12
C VAL A 157 -9.26 1.97 -27.39
N LEU A 158 -8.34 2.14 -26.44
CA LEU A 158 -7.82 1.10 -25.56
C LEU A 158 -8.64 1.00 -24.25
N SER A 159 -8.50 -0.11 -23.52
CA SER A 159 -9.12 -0.36 -22.21
C SER A 159 -10.66 -0.21 -22.16
N GLY A 160 -11.33 -0.43 -23.30
CA GLY A 160 -12.79 -0.41 -23.41
C GLY A 160 -13.46 0.97 -23.24
N ALA A 161 -12.70 2.06 -23.16
CA ALA A 161 -13.29 3.38 -23.02
C ALA A 161 -14.21 3.72 -24.21
N ALA A 162 -15.35 4.36 -23.92
CA ALA A 162 -16.44 4.62 -24.85
C ALA A 162 -17.13 3.39 -25.50
N MET A 163 -16.80 2.14 -25.13
CA MET A 163 -17.60 0.96 -25.52
C MET A 163 -19.02 1.06 -24.95
N ASN A 164 -20.01 0.50 -25.64
CA ASN A 164 -21.40 0.58 -25.20
C ASN A 164 -22.24 -0.63 -25.66
N VAL A 165 -23.21 -1.04 -24.85
CA VAL A 165 -24.20 -2.07 -25.20
C VAL A 165 -25.45 -1.39 -25.74
N VAL A 166 -25.74 -1.67 -27.00
CA VAL A 166 -26.85 -1.11 -27.76
C VAL A 166 -27.98 -2.13 -27.80
N TYR A 167 -29.18 -1.69 -27.42
CA TYR A 167 -30.37 -2.55 -27.25
C TYR A 167 -31.44 -2.35 -28.34
N SER A 168 -31.28 -1.37 -29.23
CA SER A 168 -32.27 -1.03 -30.26
C SER A 168 -31.65 -0.28 -31.45
N PRO A 169 -32.31 -0.21 -32.62
CA PRO A 169 -31.89 0.64 -33.73
C PRO A 169 -31.79 2.13 -33.37
N ASP A 170 -32.68 2.62 -32.51
CA ASP A 170 -32.64 4.00 -32.02
C ASP A 170 -31.45 4.24 -31.09
N ASP A 171 -31.12 3.30 -30.20
CA ASP A 171 -29.91 3.39 -29.38
C ASP A 171 -28.64 3.34 -30.28
N LEU A 172 -28.66 2.58 -31.39
CA LEU A 172 -27.55 2.49 -32.35
C LEU A 172 -27.31 3.81 -33.08
N SER A 173 -28.36 4.37 -33.69
CA SER A 173 -28.27 5.62 -34.46
C SER A 173 -27.86 6.81 -33.58
N ASN A 174 -28.40 6.89 -32.35
CA ASN A 174 -27.99 7.89 -31.37
C ASN A 174 -26.51 7.74 -30.96
N TYR A 175 -26.03 6.52 -30.69
CA TYR A 175 -24.64 6.29 -30.30
C TYR A 175 -23.66 6.59 -31.45
N LEU A 176 -23.94 6.12 -32.66
CA LEU A 176 -23.08 6.35 -33.84
C LEU A 176 -23.08 7.83 -34.26
N GLY A 177 -24.20 8.54 -34.12
CA GLY A 177 -24.27 9.99 -34.31
C GLY A 177 -23.48 10.79 -33.26
N GLN A 178 -23.35 10.27 -32.03
CA GLN A 178 -22.48 10.86 -31.00
C GLN A 178 -21.00 10.55 -31.25
N ALA A 179 -20.65 9.34 -31.68
CA ALA A 179 -19.27 8.94 -31.97
C ALA A 179 -18.69 9.72 -33.16
N THR A 180 -19.46 9.91 -34.23
CA THR A 180 -19.00 10.63 -35.45
C THR A 180 -18.87 12.14 -35.30
N ALA A 181 -19.32 12.71 -34.17
CA ALA A 181 -18.99 14.07 -33.78
C ALA A 181 -17.57 14.22 -33.19
N VAL A 182 -16.91 13.10 -32.83
CA VAL A 182 -15.58 13.08 -32.20
C VAL A 182 -14.47 12.71 -33.20
N SER A 183 -14.74 11.78 -34.14
CA SER A 183 -13.90 11.54 -35.32
C SER A 183 -14.74 11.03 -36.49
N ARG A 184 -14.38 11.38 -37.72
CA ARG A 184 -15.09 10.96 -38.94
C ARG A 184 -14.44 9.79 -39.69
N ASP A 185 -13.16 9.52 -39.43
CA ASP A 185 -12.31 8.77 -40.35
C ASP A 185 -11.91 7.37 -39.83
N HIS A 186 -12.70 6.79 -38.90
CA HIS A 186 -12.37 5.53 -38.23
C HIS A 186 -13.56 4.53 -38.23
N PRO A 187 -13.32 3.23 -38.47
CA PRO A 187 -14.34 2.19 -38.40
C PRO A 187 -14.81 1.91 -36.97
N VAL A 188 -15.95 1.25 -36.84
CA VAL A 188 -16.44 0.67 -35.57
C VAL A 188 -16.50 -0.86 -35.68
N VAL A 189 -16.18 -1.54 -34.59
CA VAL A 189 -16.33 -3.00 -34.46
C VAL A 189 -17.61 -3.28 -33.69
N ILE A 190 -18.55 -3.99 -34.29
CA ILE A 190 -19.79 -4.43 -33.62
C ILE A 190 -19.72 -5.94 -33.40
N SER A 191 -20.07 -6.38 -32.20
CA SER A 191 -20.10 -7.80 -31.79
C SER A 191 -21.45 -8.13 -31.14
N LYS A 192 -21.92 -9.38 -31.28
CA LYS A 192 -23.13 -9.85 -30.58
C LYS A 192 -22.89 -9.85 -29.07
N TYR A 193 -23.74 -9.14 -28.31
CA TYR A 193 -23.75 -9.20 -26.85
C TYR A 193 -24.60 -10.39 -26.38
N ILE A 194 -24.14 -11.11 -25.36
CA ILE A 194 -24.75 -12.36 -24.89
C ILE A 194 -25.22 -12.16 -23.45
N GLU A 195 -26.52 -11.93 -23.29
CA GLU A 195 -27.14 -11.71 -21.98
C GLU A 195 -27.14 -12.99 -21.12
N ASP A 196 -27.07 -12.82 -19.80
CA ASP A 196 -27.06 -13.88 -18.77
C ASP A 196 -25.91 -14.90 -18.84
N ALA A 197 -24.87 -14.63 -19.63
CA ALA A 197 -23.68 -15.47 -19.66
C ALA A 197 -22.70 -15.13 -18.51
N LYS A 198 -21.92 -16.14 -18.09
CA LYS A 198 -20.76 -15.93 -17.22
C LYS A 198 -19.57 -15.47 -18.03
N GLU A 199 -18.71 -14.68 -17.39
CA GLU A 199 -17.37 -14.36 -17.89
C GLU A 199 -16.35 -15.15 -17.06
N ILE A 200 -15.29 -15.62 -17.72
CA ILE A 200 -14.29 -16.51 -17.15
C ILE A 200 -12.92 -16.04 -17.63
N GLU A 201 -12.00 -15.85 -16.70
CA GLU A 201 -10.62 -15.47 -16.98
C GLU A 201 -9.70 -16.68 -16.85
N MET A 202 -8.92 -16.96 -17.90
CA MET A 202 -7.98 -18.08 -17.96
C MET A 202 -6.57 -17.53 -18.12
N ASP A 203 -5.73 -17.72 -17.09
CA ASP A 203 -4.31 -17.41 -17.13
C ASP A 203 -3.51 -18.70 -17.41
N ALA A 204 -2.59 -18.67 -18.36
CA ALA A 204 -1.83 -19.86 -18.77
C ALA A 204 -0.37 -19.54 -19.14
N ILE A 205 0.47 -20.56 -18.98
CA ILE A 205 1.88 -20.55 -19.39
C ILE A 205 2.09 -21.62 -20.46
N ALA A 206 2.85 -21.28 -21.51
CA ALA A 206 3.20 -22.21 -22.58
C ALA A 206 4.70 -22.13 -22.94
N VAL A 207 5.17 -23.19 -23.61
CA VAL A 207 6.54 -23.31 -24.16
C VAL A 207 6.41 -23.88 -25.57
N ASN A 208 6.84 -23.13 -26.61
CA ASN A 208 6.70 -23.50 -28.03
C ASN A 208 5.26 -23.94 -28.36
N GLY A 209 4.29 -23.11 -27.95
CA GLY A 209 2.86 -23.35 -28.12
C GLY A 209 2.24 -24.45 -27.22
N LYS A 210 3.05 -25.27 -26.54
CA LYS A 210 2.54 -26.28 -25.61
C LYS A 210 2.23 -25.67 -24.25
N MET A 211 0.97 -25.69 -23.84
CA MET A 211 0.53 -25.31 -22.49
C MET A 211 1.18 -26.20 -21.42
N VAL A 212 1.82 -25.60 -20.42
CA VAL A 212 2.52 -26.27 -19.29
C VAL A 212 1.90 -25.96 -17.92
N MET A 213 1.13 -24.87 -17.81
CA MET A 213 0.35 -24.52 -16.63
C MET A 213 -0.87 -23.71 -17.08
N HIS A 214 -1.99 -23.86 -16.38
CA HIS A 214 -3.19 -23.05 -16.60
C HIS A 214 -3.97 -22.89 -15.30
N VAL A 215 -4.73 -21.80 -15.18
CA VAL A 215 -5.59 -21.51 -14.03
C VAL A 215 -6.84 -20.78 -14.50
N ILE A 216 -8.01 -21.34 -14.18
CA ILE A 216 -9.34 -20.80 -14.51
C ILE A 216 -9.88 -20.04 -13.30
N SER A 217 -10.26 -18.77 -13.48
CA SER A 217 -10.94 -17.95 -12.47
C SER A 217 -12.36 -17.60 -12.93
N GLU A 218 -13.34 -17.71 -12.03
CA GLU A 218 -14.75 -17.45 -12.30
C GLU A 218 -15.15 -16.03 -11.89
N HIS A 219 -15.82 -15.27 -12.76
CA HIS A 219 -16.37 -13.97 -12.39
C HIS A 219 -17.69 -14.16 -11.62
N VAL A 220 -17.93 -13.37 -10.58
CA VAL A 220 -19.24 -13.32 -9.90
C VAL A 220 -20.26 -12.56 -10.75
N GLU A 221 -19.83 -11.48 -11.38
CA GLU A 221 -20.62 -10.66 -12.28
C GLU A 221 -20.83 -11.34 -13.65
N ASN A 222 -22.03 -11.21 -14.23
CA ASN A 222 -22.30 -11.63 -15.60
C ASN A 222 -21.45 -10.82 -16.61
N ALA A 223 -21.18 -11.43 -17.77
CA ALA A 223 -20.39 -10.82 -18.84
C ALA A 223 -20.90 -9.42 -19.27
N GLY A 224 -19.98 -8.47 -19.42
CA GLY A 224 -20.29 -7.06 -19.71
C GLY A 224 -20.22 -6.10 -18.52
N VAL A 225 -19.92 -6.60 -17.31
CA VAL A 225 -18.99 -5.88 -16.43
C VAL A 225 -17.58 -6.18 -16.93
N HIS A 226 -16.76 -5.14 -17.11
CA HIS A 226 -15.37 -5.29 -17.56
C HIS A 226 -14.55 -6.12 -16.56
N SER A 227 -13.72 -7.05 -17.02
CA SER A 227 -12.98 -8.01 -16.18
C SER A 227 -12.20 -7.38 -15.00
N GLY A 228 -11.58 -6.21 -15.20
CA GLY A 228 -10.92 -5.45 -14.12
C GLY A 228 -11.84 -4.81 -13.07
N ASP A 229 -13.14 -4.78 -13.30
CA ASP A 229 -14.20 -4.37 -12.37
C ASP A 229 -14.99 -5.58 -11.84
N ALA A 230 -14.59 -6.81 -12.18
CA ALA A 230 -15.23 -8.04 -11.74
C ALA A 230 -14.57 -8.64 -10.49
N THR A 231 -15.37 -9.32 -9.69
CA THR A 231 -14.96 -10.14 -8.56
C THR A 231 -14.57 -11.52 -9.07
N LEU A 232 -13.32 -11.96 -8.85
CA LEU A 232 -12.83 -13.27 -9.32
C LEU A 232 -12.80 -14.29 -8.17
N ILE A 233 -13.32 -15.50 -8.41
CA ILE A 233 -13.26 -16.66 -7.51
C ILE A 233 -12.31 -17.73 -8.08
N LEU A 234 -11.46 -18.29 -7.22
CA LEU A 234 -10.46 -19.30 -7.58
C LEU A 234 -10.23 -20.31 -6.43
N PRO A 235 -10.34 -21.65 -6.64
CA PRO A 235 -10.82 -22.34 -7.84
C PRO A 235 -12.28 -22.01 -8.17
N PRO A 236 -12.73 -22.17 -9.43
CA PRO A 236 -14.11 -21.88 -9.83
C PRO A 236 -15.08 -22.79 -9.07
N GLN A 237 -16.27 -22.26 -8.75
CA GLN A 237 -17.18 -22.88 -7.79
C GLN A 237 -18.54 -23.24 -8.39
N ASP A 238 -19.00 -22.51 -9.40
CA ASP A 238 -20.31 -22.70 -10.03
C ASP A 238 -20.18 -22.99 -11.55
N LEU A 239 -19.04 -23.56 -12.00
CA LEU A 239 -18.78 -23.98 -13.39
C LEU A 239 -18.89 -25.50 -13.56
N ASP A 240 -19.54 -25.92 -14.65
CA ASP A 240 -19.66 -27.34 -15.02
C ASP A 240 -18.30 -27.96 -15.46
N PRO A 241 -17.98 -29.21 -15.05
CA PRO A 241 -16.77 -29.91 -15.49
C PRO A 241 -16.67 -30.19 -17.00
N GLU A 242 -17.73 -30.00 -17.78
CA GLU A 242 -17.65 -29.98 -19.24
C GLU A 242 -17.22 -28.62 -19.79
N THR A 243 -17.80 -27.53 -19.28
CA THR A 243 -17.38 -26.16 -19.59
C THR A 243 -15.88 -25.97 -19.31
N ILE A 244 -15.40 -26.45 -18.16
CA ILE A 244 -13.96 -26.42 -17.80
C ILE A 244 -13.10 -27.11 -18.88
N ARG A 245 -13.42 -28.36 -19.26
CA ARG A 245 -12.68 -29.11 -20.29
C ARG A 245 -12.74 -28.46 -21.68
N LYS A 246 -13.86 -27.83 -22.05
CA LYS A 246 -13.97 -27.06 -23.30
C LYS A 246 -13.00 -25.86 -23.28
N ILE A 247 -12.89 -25.16 -22.15
CA ILE A 247 -11.99 -24.01 -21.97
C ILE A 247 -10.53 -24.47 -22.03
N GLU A 248 -10.14 -25.50 -21.29
CA GLU A 248 -8.80 -26.11 -21.34
C GLU A 248 -8.37 -26.45 -22.78
N ALA A 249 -9.26 -27.10 -23.54
CA ALA A 249 -9.01 -27.49 -24.92
C ALA A 249 -8.90 -26.28 -25.88
N ALA A 250 -9.75 -25.26 -25.72
CA ALA A 250 -9.69 -24.04 -26.50
C ALA A 250 -8.41 -23.23 -26.21
N THR A 251 -8.03 -23.13 -24.93
CA THR A 251 -6.78 -22.48 -24.49
C THR A 251 -5.55 -23.18 -25.06
N ALA A 252 -5.50 -24.52 -25.01
CA ALA A 252 -4.41 -25.30 -25.61
C ALA A 252 -4.33 -25.10 -27.14
N LYS A 253 -5.47 -25.11 -27.86
CA LYS A 253 -5.53 -24.80 -29.29
C LYS A 253 -4.98 -23.40 -29.61
N ILE A 254 -5.38 -22.38 -28.84
CA ILE A 254 -4.95 -20.98 -29.04
C ILE A 254 -3.47 -20.81 -28.73
N GLY A 255 -2.98 -21.38 -27.62
CA GLY A 255 -1.56 -21.38 -27.26
C GLY A 255 -0.69 -22.00 -28.36
N GLN A 256 -1.15 -23.12 -28.94
CA GLN A 256 -0.45 -23.78 -30.05
C GLN A 256 -0.48 -22.96 -31.34
N ALA A 257 -1.61 -22.32 -31.67
CA ALA A 257 -1.78 -21.52 -32.88
C ALA A 257 -0.95 -20.23 -32.90
N LEU A 258 -0.68 -19.66 -31.72
CA LEU A 258 0.11 -18.44 -31.52
C LEU A 258 1.57 -18.71 -31.11
N ASP A 259 2.02 -19.97 -31.16
CA ASP A 259 3.35 -20.47 -30.75
C ASP A 259 3.84 -19.87 -29.41
N VAL A 260 2.94 -19.84 -28.43
CA VAL A 260 3.16 -19.07 -27.19
C VAL A 260 4.31 -19.64 -26.38
N THR A 261 5.21 -18.76 -25.95
CA THR A 261 6.34 -19.09 -25.06
C THR A 261 6.44 -18.01 -23.99
N GLY A 262 6.07 -18.38 -22.75
CA GLY A 262 5.83 -17.45 -21.65
C GLY A 262 4.34 -17.41 -21.25
N CYS A 263 3.91 -16.28 -20.69
CA CYS A 263 2.56 -16.06 -20.15
C CYS A 263 1.56 -15.54 -21.20
N TYR A 264 0.31 -15.97 -21.07
CA TYR A 264 -0.83 -15.48 -21.84
C TYR A 264 -2.13 -15.60 -21.03
N ASN A 265 -3.13 -14.82 -21.43
CA ASN A 265 -4.44 -14.72 -20.78
C ASN A 265 -5.55 -14.76 -21.84
N ILE A 266 -6.65 -15.44 -21.56
CA ILE A 266 -7.81 -15.54 -22.45
C ILE A 266 -9.09 -15.31 -21.65
N GLN A 267 -9.97 -14.47 -22.16
CA GLN A 267 -11.30 -14.23 -21.59
C GLN A 267 -12.35 -15.01 -22.37
N PHE A 268 -13.20 -15.76 -21.66
CA PHE A 268 -14.27 -16.58 -22.23
C PHE A 268 -15.64 -16.14 -21.73
N ILE A 269 -16.63 -16.22 -22.61
CA ILE A 269 -18.06 -16.23 -22.26
C ILE A 269 -18.51 -17.68 -22.16
N ALA A 270 -19.17 -18.06 -21.07
CA ALA A 270 -19.80 -19.38 -20.93
C ALA A 270 -21.31 -19.26 -20.68
N LYS A 271 -22.10 -20.03 -21.44
CA LYS A 271 -23.56 -20.10 -21.29
C LYS A 271 -24.09 -21.43 -21.83
N ASP A 272 -24.99 -22.07 -21.10
CA ASP A 272 -25.68 -23.30 -21.50
C ASP A 272 -24.71 -24.43 -21.93
N ASN A 273 -23.57 -24.53 -21.22
CA ASN A 273 -22.39 -25.37 -21.52
C ASN A 273 -21.65 -25.10 -22.84
N GLU A 274 -22.00 -24.06 -23.60
CA GLU A 274 -21.18 -23.57 -24.71
C GLU A 274 -20.28 -22.40 -24.29
N ILE A 275 -19.12 -22.30 -24.96
CA ILE A 275 -18.08 -21.31 -24.68
C ILE A 275 -17.77 -20.49 -25.94
N LYS A 276 -17.44 -19.21 -25.76
CA LYS A 276 -17.00 -18.32 -26.83
C LYS A 276 -15.86 -17.41 -26.36
N VAL A 277 -14.83 -17.27 -27.16
CA VAL A 277 -13.65 -16.43 -26.84
C VAL A 277 -13.98 -14.95 -27.04
N ILE A 278 -13.67 -14.11 -26.03
CA ILE A 278 -13.75 -12.65 -26.14
C ILE A 278 -12.49 -12.12 -26.82
N GLU A 279 -11.33 -12.40 -26.24
CA GLU A 279 -10.01 -11.91 -26.64
C GLU A 279 -8.89 -12.77 -26.03
N CYS A 280 -7.68 -12.67 -26.57
CA CYS A 280 -6.45 -13.27 -26.02
C CYS A 280 -5.38 -12.18 -25.87
N ASN A 281 -4.80 -12.11 -24.67
CA ASN A 281 -3.73 -11.20 -24.30
C ASN A 281 -2.42 -11.99 -24.21
N LEU A 282 -1.51 -11.84 -25.20
CA LEU A 282 -0.20 -12.52 -25.22
C LEU A 282 0.85 -11.78 -24.35
N ARG A 283 0.52 -11.65 -23.07
CA ARG A 283 1.32 -11.03 -22.01
C ARG A 283 0.77 -11.45 -20.65
N ALA A 284 1.39 -10.99 -19.57
CA ALA A 284 0.82 -11.10 -18.24
C ALA A 284 -0.57 -10.42 -18.16
N SER A 285 -1.41 -10.95 -17.28
CA SER A 285 -2.69 -10.36 -16.87
C SER A 285 -2.54 -9.61 -15.55
N ARG A 286 -3.60 -8.89 -15.15
CA ARG A 286 -3.72 -8.33 -13.79
C ARG A 286 -4.09 -9.38 -12.73
N SER A 287 -4.43 -10.59 -13.15
CA SER A 287 -4.88 -11.71 -12.33
C SER A 287 -3.73 -12.64 -11.95
N MET A 288 -2.65 -12.70 -12.75
CA MET A 288 -1.47 -13.53 -12.46
C MET A 288 -0.85 -13.35 -11.07
N PRO A 289 -0.79 -12.16 -10.45
CA PRO A 289 -0.34 -12.04 -9.05
C PRO A 289 -1.30 -12.73 -8.06
N PHE A 290 -2.62 -12.49 -8.21
CA PHE A 290 -3.66 -13.15 -7.41
C PHE A 290 -3.62 -14.68 -7.59
N VAL A 291 -3.64 -15.15 -8.84
CA VAL A 291 -3.51 -16.56 -9.23
C VAL A 291 -2.27 -17.19 -8.61
N SER A 292 -1.10 -16.56 -8.70
CA SER A 292 0.15 -17.10 -8.16
C SER A 292 0.10 -17.25 -6.63
N LYS A 293 -0.53 -16.29 -5.93
CA LYS A 293 -0.71 -16.33 -4.47
C LYS A 293 -1.77 -17.34 -4.01
N VAL A 294 -2.78 -17.64 -4.83
CA VAL A 294 -3.79 -18.66 -4.53
C VAL A 294 -3.28 -20.07 -4.82
N MET A 295 -2.56 -20.27 -5.92
CA MET A 295 -2.06 -21.59 -6.34
C MET A 295 -0.74 -22.02 -5.68
N GLU A 296 -0.05 -21.11 -4.98
CA GLU A 296 1.31 -21.30 -4.45
C GLU A 296 2.37 -21.66 -5.52
N VAL A 297 2.11 -21.27 -6.76
CA VAL A 297 2.99 -21.46 -7.92
C VAL A 297 3.22 -20.09 -8.54
N ASP A 298 4.47 -19.68 -8.71
CA ASP A 298 4.76 -18.39 -9.34
C ASP A 298 4.71 -18.51 -10.87
N LEU A 299 3.61 -18.04 -11.45
CA LEU A 299 3.40 -18.07 -12.90
C LEU A 299 4.39 -17.15 -13.64
N ILE A 300 4.95 -16.14 -12.99
CA ILE A 300 5.86 -15.16 -13.60
C ILE A 300 7.31 -15.67 -13.60
N GLU A 301 7.72 -16.37 -12.54
CA GLU A 301 8.96 -17.14 -12.50
C GLU A 301 8.93 -18.21 -13.62
N MET A 302 7.87 -19.01 -13.67
CA MET A 302 7.64 -20.03 -14.69
C MET A 302 7.62 -19.45 -16.12
N ALA A 303 6.95 -18.32 -16.33
CA ALA A 303 6.96 -17.62 -17.61
C ALA A 303 8.35 -17.09 -17.98
N THR A 304 9.10 -16.56 -17.01
CA THR A 304 10.44 -16.01 -17.24
C THR A 304 11.42 -17.10 -17.65
N ASP A 305 11.39 -18.25 -16.98
CA ASP A 305 12.18 -19.43 -17.36
C ASP A 305 11.80 -19.98 -18.73
N ALA A 306 10.50 -20.05 -19.06
CA ALA A 306 10.02 -20.42 -20.39
C ALA A 306 10.57 -19.50 -21.49
N MET A 307 10.51 -18.17 -21.28
CA MET A 307 11.03 -17.17 -22.24
C MET A 307 12.56 -17.20 -22.40
N LEU A 308 13.28 -17.79 -21.45
CA LEU A 308 14.74 -17.96 -21.47
C LEU A 308 15.19 -19.34 -22.00
N GLY A 309 14.25 -20.29 -22.16
CA GLY A 309 14.55 -21.66 -22.55
C GLY A 309 15.10 -22.54 -21.41
N PHE A 310 14.89 -22.15 -20.15
CA PHE A 310 15.20 -23.02 -19.01
C PHE A 310 14.16 -24.15 -18.88
N PRO A 311 14.51 -25.30 -18.29
CA PRO A 311 13.54 -26.37 -18.03
C PRO A 311 12.45 -25.90 -17.06
N VAL A 312 11.19 -26.01 -17.51
CA VAL A 312 9.99 -25.69 -16.72
C VAL A 312 9.27 -26.99 -16.36
N GLU A 313 8.96 -27.16 -15.07
CA GLU A 313 8.08 -28.22 -14.59
C GLU A 313 6.62 -27.86 -14.93
N ALA A 314 5.90 -28.79 -15.56
CA ALA A 314 4.50 -28.59 -15.93
C ALA A 314 3.58 -29.02 -14.78
N TYR A 315 2.71 -28.12 -14.34
CA TYR A 315 1.82 -28.30 -13.17
C TYR A 315 2.54 -28.76 -11.88
N PRO A 316 3.55 -28.01 -11.38
CA PRO A 316 4.31 -28.39 -10.20
C PRO A 316 3.43 -28.61 -8.96
N GLU A 317 3.88 -29.46 -8.04
CA GLU A 317 3.10 -29.82 -6.85
C GLU A 317 3.00 -28.63 -5.87
N SER A 318 1.79 -28.07 -5.74
CA SER A 318 1.44 -27.11 -4.69
C SER A 318 1.58 -27.76 -3.31
N ARG A 319 2.25 -27.06 -2.38
CA ARG A 319 2.61 -27.58 -1.05
C ARG A 319 1.41 -27.72 -0.11
N ILE A 320 0.35 -26.93 -0.32
CA ILE A 320 -0.95 -27.12 0.33
C ILE A 320 -1.88 -27.91 -0.62
N PRO A 321 -2.67 -28.89 -0.11
CA PRO A 321 -3.65 -29.60 -0.91
C PRO A 321 -4.62 -28.65 -1.63
N LYS A 322 -4.93 -28.96 -2.90
CA LYS A 322 -5.87 -28.20 -3.76
C LYS A 322 -7.32 -28.13 -3.22
N SER A 323 -7.59 -28.77 -2.08
CA SER A 323 -8.83 -28.72 -1.32
C SER A 323 -8.54 -28.22 0.10
N GLY A 324 -8.97 -27.00 0.43
CA GLY A 324 -8.83 -26.44 1.79
C GLY A 324 -9.21 -24.97 1.93
N TYR A 325 -9.09 -24.18 0.86
CA TYR A 325 -9.50 -22.77 0.82
C TYR A 325 -9.94 -22.36 -0.59
N VAL A 326 -10.60 -21.20 -0.65
CA VAL A 326 -10.93 -20.45 -1.86
C VAL A 326 -10.26 -19.08 -1.76
N GLY A 327 -9.58 -18.67 -2.82
CA GLY A 327 -9.14 -17.29 -3.02
C GLY A 327 -10.25 -16.49 -3.71
N ILE A 328 -10.43 -15.25 -3.28
CA ILE A 328 -11.28 -14.29 -3.97
C ILE A 328 -10.57 -12.95 -4.14
N LYS A 329 -10.85 -12.28 -5.25
CA LYS A 329 -10.38 -10.94 -5.58
C LYS A 329 -11.58 -10.01 -5.73
N VAL A 330 -11.58 -8.89 -5.03
CA VAL A 330 -12.61 -7.84 -5.11
C VAL A 330 -11.97 -6.54 -5.60
N PRO A 331 -12.55 -5.82 -6.58
CA PRO A 331 -12.03 -4.54 -7.07
C PRO A 331 -12.21 -3.39 -6.05
N GLN A 332 -11.21 -2.52 -5.95
CA GLN A 332 -11.24 -1.29 -5.17
C GLN A 332 -11.67 -0.10 -6.04
N PHE A 333 -12.72 0.62 -5.64
CA PHE A 333 -13.22 1.79 -6.35
C PHE A 333 -12.92 3.11 -5.63
N SER A 334 -12.60 4.14 -6.41
CA SER A 334 -12.34 5.51 -5.92
C SER A 334 -13.53 6.47 -6.09
N PHE A 335 -14.78 5.95 -6.14
CA PHE A 335 -15.98 6.76 -6.42
C PHE A 335 -16.20 7.94 -5.45
N SER A 336 -15.72 7.86 -4.20
CA SER A 336 -15.77 8.95 -3.22
C SER A 336 -14.85 10.13 -3.56
N ARG A 337 -13.78 9.90 -4.36
CA ARG A 337 -12.87 10.95 -4.85
C ARG A 337 -13.31 11.52 -6.21
N LEU A 338 -14.12 10.78 -6.97
CA LEU A 338 -14.55 11.13 -8.33
C LEU A 338 -15.94 11.79 -8.33
N SER A 339 -15.97 13.09 -8.04
CA SER A 339 -17.19 13.91 -8.13
C SER A 339 -17.78 13.87 -9.55
N GLY A 340 -19.06 13.52 -9.67
CA GLY A 340 -19.75 13.36 -10.95
C GLY A 340 -19.72 11.95 -11.56
N ALA A 341 -18.95 11.02 -10.99
CA ALA A 341 -18.99 9.61 -11.40
C ALA A 341 -20.23 8.91 -10.82
N ASP A 342 -20.95 8.17 -11.68
CA ASP A 342 -21.98 7.21 -11.27
C ASP A 342 -21.30 5.92 -10.80
N PRO A 343 -21.54 5.45 -9.56
CA PRO A 343 -21.02 4.16 -9.09
C PRO A 343 -21.85 2.99 -9.66
N ILE A 344 -21.79 2.82 -10.99
CA ILE A 344 -22.28 1.66 -11.74
C ILE A 344 -21.11 1.04 -12.48
N LEU A 345 -21.04 -0.29 -12.47
CA LEU A 345 -20.07 -1.07 -13.24
C LEU A 345 -20.58 -1.30 -14.68
N GLY A 346 -19.67 -1.43 -15.65
CA GLY A 346 -20.03 -1.68 -17.04
C GLY A 346 -18.85 -2.11 -17.90
N VAL A 347 -18.99 -1.96 -19.22
CA VAL A 347 -18.00 -2.42 -20.22
C VAL A 347 -16.71 -1.58 -20.29
N GLU A 348 -16.63 -0.49 -19.53
CA GLU A 348 -15.45 0.35 -19.32
C GLU A 348 -15.03 0.21 -17.84
N MET A 349 -13.76 -0.05 -17.58
CA MET A 349 -13.21 -0.22 -16.23
C MET A 349 -13.28 1.08 -15.42
N ALA A 350 -13.56 0.99 -14.12
CA ALA A 350 -13.62 2.12 -13.18
C ALA A 350 -12.88 1.87 -11.85
N SER A 351 -12.43 0.64 -11.58
CA SER A 351 -11.60 0.32 -10.42
C SER A 351 -10.20 0.93 -10.52
N THR A 352 -9.59 1.18 -9.35
CA THR A 352 -8.25 1.78 -9.21
C THR A 352 -7.23 0.82 -8.59
N GLY A 353 -7.66 -0.37 -8.19
CA GLY A 353 -6.86 -1.40 -7.53
C GLY A 353 -7.74 -2.58 -7.12
N GLU A 354 -7.22 -3.47 -6.29
CA GLU A 354 -7.90 -4.70 -5.90
C GLU A 354 -7.49 -5.18 -4.50
N VAL A 355 -8.32 -6.03 -3.91
CA VAL A 355 -8.09 -6.71 -2.64
C VAL A 355 -8.27 -8.21 -2.86
N ALA A 356 -7.26 -8.99 -2.51
CA ALA A 356 -7.33 -10.45 -2.51
C ALA A 356 -7.40 -11.00 -1.08
N CYS A 357 -8.30 -11.94 -0.82
CA CYS A 357 -8.39 -12.65 0.46
C CYS A 357 -8.65 -14.14 0.26
N PHE A 358 -8.32 -14.92 1.27
CA PHE A 358 -8.63 -16.34 1.37
C PHE A 358 -9.81 -16.58 2.33
N GLY A 359 -10.29 -17.82 2.35
CA GLY A 359 -11.30 -18.33 3.29
C GLY A 359 -11.56 -19.81 2.99
N LYS A 360 -12.22 -20.54 3.89
CA LYS A 360 -12.51 -21.98 3.71
C LYS A 360 -13.51 -22.22 2.57
N ASP A 361 -14.40 -21.26 2.33
CA ASP A 361 -15.32 -21.23 1.21
C ASP A 361 -15.37 -19.83 0.56
N LYS A 362 -16.02 -19.74 -0.61
CA LYS A 362 -16.20 -18.47 -1.35
C LYS A 362 -16.97 -17.38 -0.59
N TYR A 363 -17.74 -17.75 0.44
CA TYR A 363 -18.58 -16.82 1.18
C TYR A 363 -17.76 -16.13 2.28
N GLU A 364 -16.94 -16.90 3.01
CA GLU A 364 -16.00 -16.39 4.01
C GLU A 364 -14.98 -15.46 3.34
N ALA A 365 -14.36 -15.92 2.24
CA ALA A 365 -13.40 -15.15 1.48
C ALA A 365 -14.01 -13.83 0.96
N TYR A 366 -15.26 -13.85 0.50
CA TYR A 366 -15.93 -12.65 -0.02
C TYR A 366 -16.22 -11.59 1.04
N ILE A 367 -16.63 -12.00 2.25
CA ILE A 367 -16.79 -11.07 3.37
C ILE A 367 -15.44 -10.50 3.80
N LYS A 368 -14.40 -11.34 3.90
CA LYS A 368 -13.03 -10.89 4.22
C LYS A 368 -12.53 -9.85 3.21
N ALA A 369 -12.66 -10.14 1.91
CA ALA A 369 -12.26 -9.21 0.84
C ALA A 369 -13.08 -7.90 0.84
N LEU A 370 -14.40 -7.96 1.00
CA LEU A 370 -15.23 -6.76 1.10
C LEU A 370 -14.82 -5.89 2.29
N VAL A 371 -14.71 -6.45 3.50
CA VAL A 371 -14.29 -5.69 4.69
C VAL A 371 -12.93 -5.03 4.47
N SER A 372 -11.97 -5.73 3.84
CA SER A 372 -10.66 -5.17 3.51
C SER A 372 -10.67 -4.08 2.42
N THR A 373 -11.72 -3.94 1.59
CA THR A 373 -11.91 -2.74 0.73
C THR A 373 -12.38 -1.49 1.49
N GLY A 374 -12.65 -1.62 2.80
CA GLY A 374 -13.28 -0.61 3.64
C GLY A 374 -14.82 -0.72 3.71
N PHE A 375 -15.40 -1.80 3.20
CA PHE A 375 -16.85 -2.02 3.25
C PHE A 375 -17.30 -2.33 4.68
N THR A 376 -18.26 -1.56 5.22
CA THR A 376 -18.80 -1.82 6.56
C THR A 376 -19.97 -2.79 6.50
N LEU A 377 -20.01 -3.78 7.41
CA LEU A 377 -21.09 -4.77 7.44
C LEU A 377 -22.37 -4.19 8.07
N PRO A 378 -23.56 -4.48 7.52
CA PRO A 378 -24.81 -3.88 7.97
C PRO A 378 -25.21 -4.33 9.37
N LYS A 379 -25.62 -3.37 10.22
CA LYS A 379 -25.99 -3.61 11.61
C LYS A 379 -27.44 -4.02 11.78
N LYS A 380 -28.39 -3.28 11.18
CA LYS A 380 -29.84 -3.54 11.26
C LYS A 380 -30.65 -3.13 10.04
N ASN A 381 -30.31 -2.06 9.33
CA ASN A 381 -31.21 -1.39 8.38
C ASN A 381 -30.66 -1.47 6.96
N ILE A 382 -31.38 -2.14 6.05
CA ILE A 382 -30.96 -2.34 4.65
C ILE A 382 -32.00 -1.73 3.71
N LEU A 383 -31.56 -0.89 2.78
CA LEU A 383 -32.38 -0.30 1.72
C LEU A 383 -32.28 -1.11 0.43
N LEU A 384 -33.43 -1.39 -0.18
CA LEU A 384 -33.58 -2.11 -1.43
C LEU A 384 -34.22 -1.21 -2.49
N SER A 385 -33.56 -1.04 -3.62
CA SER A 385 -34.16 -0.43 -4.81
C SER A 385 -33.82 -1.29 -6.02
N ILE A 386 -34.76 -2.15 -6.40
CA ILE A 386 -34.56 -3.16 -7.44
C ILE A 386 -35.44 -2.81 -8.62
N GLY A 387 -34.83 -2.62 -9.77
CA GLY A 387 -35.49 -2.08 -10.94
C GLY A 387 -36.33 -3.10 -11.70
N SER A 388 -35.71 -4.12 -12.30
CA SER A 388 -36.42 -5.05 -13.19
C SER A 388 -37.21 -6.12 -12.41
N PHE A 389 -38.30 -6.61 -12.99
CA PHE A 389 -39.08 -7.71 -12.42
C PHE A 389 -38.25 -9.00 -12.29
N LYS A 390 -37.36 -9.25 -13.26
CA LYS A 390 -36.44 -10.40 -13.28
C LYS A 390 -35.50 -10.39 -12.08
N GLU A 391 -34.86 -9.26 -11.79
CA GLU A 391 -33.99 -9.11 -10.61
C GLU A 391 -34.77 -9.18 -9.30
N LYS A 392 -35.98 -8.61 -9.24
CA LYS A 392 -36.86 -8.74 -8.04
C LYS A 392 -37.16 -10.20 -7.73
N LEU A 393 -37.45 -11.01 -8.75
CA LEU A 393 -37.69 -12.44 -8.61
C LEU A 393 -36.41 -13.21 -8.24
N GLU A 394 -35.26 -12.90 -8.87
CA GLU A 394 -33.97 -13.55 -8.54
C GLU A 394 -33.47 -13.20 -7.12
N MET A 395 -33.75 -11.98 -6.64
CA MET A 395 -33.40 -11.52 -5.30
C MET A 395 -34.37 -11.97 -4.21
N LEU A 396 -35.60 -12.37 -4.53
CA LEU A 396 -36.63 -12.70 -3.54
C LEU A 396 -36.18 -13.74 -2.48
N PRO A 397 -35.44 -14.82 -2.81
CA PRO A 397 -34.90 -15.75 -1.80
C PRO A 397 -33.88 -15.08 -0.87
N ALA A 398 -32.98 -14.25 -1.42
CA ALA A 398 -31.97 -13.52 -0.65
C ALA A 398 -32.62 -12.48 0.28
N VAL A 399 -33.63 -11.74 -0.21
CA VAL A 399 -34.36 -10.76 0.62
C VAL A 399 -35.16 -11.46 1.74
N LYS A 400 -35.73 -12.65 1.48
CA LYS A 400 -36.31 -13.51 2.53
C LYS A 400 -35.25 -13.98 3.53
N ARG A 401 -34.03 -14.31 3.07
CA ARG A 401 -32.91 -14.68 3.94
C ARG A 401 -32.49 -13.52 4.86
N LEU A 402 -32.30 -12.31 4.31
CA LEU A 402 -32.04 -11.10 5.10
C LEU A 402 -33.11 -10.87 6.17
N ARG A 403 -34.40 -11.06 5.83
CA ARG A 403 -35.47 -10.91 6.82
C ARG A 403 -35.41 -11.98 7.92
N SER A 404 -35.03 -13.22 7.58
CA SER A 404 -34.83 -14.31 8.55
C SER A 404 -33.66 -14.06 9.51
N LEU A 405 -32.64 -13.28 9.10
CA LEU A 405 -31.52 -12.85 9.94
C LEU A 405 -31.87 -11.66 10.86
N GLY A 406 -33.11 -11.16 10.82
CA GLY A 406 -33.60 -10.09 11.69
C GLY A 406 -33.40 -8.66 11.16
N TYR A 407 -32.92 -8.49 9.92
CA TYR A 407 -32.73 -7.16 9.33
C TYR A 407 -34.07 -6.42 9.10
N ASN A 408 -34.06 -5.11 9.33
CA ASN A 408 -35.10 -4.18 8.92
C ASN A 408 -34.89 -3.84 7.45
N LEU A 409 -35.88 -4.15 6.63
CA LEU A 409 -35.85 -3.90 5.20
C LEU A 409 -36.63 -2.63 4.87
N PHE A 410 -36.01 -1.75 4.10
CA PHE A 410 -36.60 -0.54 3.53
C PHE A 410 -36.61 -0.68 2.01
N ALA A 411 -37.60 -0.11 1.32
CA ALA A 411 -37.78 -0.32 -0.12
C ALA A 411 -38.39 0.89 -0.83
N THR A 412 -37.93 1.17 -2.05
CA THR A 412 -38.57 2.12 -2.98
C THR A 412 -39.89 1.55 -3.54
N ALA A 413 -40.83 2.40 -3.98
CA ALA A 413 -42.26 2.06 -4.19
C ALA A 413 -42.49 0.71 -4.87
N GLY A 414 -42.16 0.59 -6.17
CA GLY A 414 -42.33 -0.66 -6.91
C GLY A 414 -41.43 -1.82 -6.47
N THR A 415 -40.48 -1.62 -5.55
CA THR A 415 -39.78 -2.69 -4.83
C THR A 415 -40.59 -3.10 -3.59
N ALA A 416 -41.18 -2.14 -2.87
CA ALA A 416 -41.99 -2.35 -1.68
C ALA A 416 -43.28 -3.10 -1.97
N ASP A 417 -43.97 -2.74 -3.06
CA ASP A 417 -45.20 -3.39 -3.52
C ASP A 417 -44.95 -4.88 -3.77
N PHE A 418 -43.98 -5.19 -4.65
CA PHE A 418 -43.59 -6.55 -5.00
C PHE A 418 -43.18 -7.40 -3.78
N MET A 419 -42.39 -6.84 -2.87
CA MET A 419 -41.98 -7.56 -1.66
C MET A 419 -43.17 -7.86 -0.73
N SER A 420 -44.11 -6.92 -0.64
CA SER A 420 -45.34 -7.08 0.15
C SER A 420 -46.26 -8.16 -0.44
N GLU A 421 -46.47 -8.16 -1.77
CA GLU A 421 -47.20 -9.22 -2.50
C GLU A 421 -46.61 -10.62 -2.24
N HIS A 422 -45.28 -10.72 -2.16
CA HIS A 422 -44.56 -11.98 -1.94
C HIS A 422 -44.36 -12.34 -0.45
N GLY A 423 -45.06 -11.65 0.45
CA GLY A 423 -45.11 -11.94 1.89
C GLY A 423 -43.90 -11.46 2.70
N VAL A 424 -43.15 -10.48 2.20
CA VAL A 424 -41.98 -9.91 2.88
C VAL A 424 -42.29 -8.51 3.40
N PRO A 425 -42.39 -8.30 4.72
CA PRO A 425 -42.68 -6.98 5.27
C PRO A 425 -41.47 -6.05 5.13
N VAL A 426 -41.66 -4.95 4.39
CA VAL A 426 -40.65 -3.90 4.15
C VAL A 426 -41.24 -2.52 4.43
N LYS A 427 -40.42 -1.55 4.81
CA LYS A 427 -40.83 -0.15 5.01
C LYS A 427 -40.71 0.63 3.71
N TYR A 428 -41.75 1.36 3.32
CA TYR A 428 -41.67 2.26 2.17
C TYR A 428 -40.75 3.45 2.45
N LEU A 429 -39.90 3.81 1.48
CA LEU A 429 -39.20 5.10 1.41
C LEU A 429 -39.34 5.72 0.01
N GLU A 430 -39.70 7.01 -0.01
CA GLU A 430 -39.99 7.79 -1.20
C GLU A 430 -38.71 8.33 -1.86
N ALA A 431 -38.61 8.19 -3.18
CA ALA A 431 -37.39 8.46 -3.94
C ALA A 431 -37.53 9.71 -4.85
N LEU A 432 -37.41 10.89 -4.24
CA LEU A 432 -37.27 12.22 -4.88
C LEU A 432 -38.40 12.62 -5.85
N GLU A 433 -39.27 13.54 -5.44
CA GLU A 433 -40.26 14.23 -6.31
C GLU A 433 -39.84 15.71 -6.55
N ASP A 434 -40.47 16.37 -7.53
CA ASP A 434 -40.10 17.70 -8.01
C ASP A 434 -40.89 18.84 -7.31
N GLU A 435 -40.26 19.42 -6.28
CA GLU A 435 -40.54 20.70 -5.57
C GLU A 435 -41.95 20.99 -4.98
N ASN A 436 -43.01 20.27 -5.31
CA ASN A 436 -44.39 20.77 -5.12
C ASN A 436 -45.23 20.21 -3.96
N ASP A 437 -44.73 19.33 -3.07
CA ASP A 437 -45.59 18.78 -2.00
C ASP A 437 -44.94 18.67 -0.59
N ASN A 438 -45.78 18.86 0.44
CA ASN A 438 -45.39 18.99 1.85
C ASN A 438 -45.26 17.62 2.54
N GLN A 439 -44.22 16.87 2.21
CA GLN A 439 -44.01 15.54 2.77
C GLN A 439 -43.47 15.52 4.21
N LYS A 440 -43.83 14.47 4.96
CA LYS A 440 -43.28 14.16 6.29
C LYS A 440 -41.87 13.56 6.16
N SER A 441 -40.94 14.04 6.98
CA SER A 441 -39.56 13.56 7.09
C SER A 441 -39.41 12.04 7.18
N GLU A 442 -40.33 11.38 7.90
CA GLU A 442 -40.33 9.95 8.20
C GLU A 442 -40.30 9.00 6.98
N TYR A 443 -40.61 9.48 5.77
CA TYR A 443 -40.65 8.65 4.55
C TYR A 443 -39.59 9.02 3.51
N SER A 444 -38.77 10.05 3.77
CA SER A 444 -37.77 10.52 2.79
C SER A 444 -36.54 9.61 2.75
N LEU A 445 -36.27 8.99 1.60
CA LEU A 445 -35.04 8.21 1.36
C LEU A 445 -33.78 9.07 1.58
N ASN A 446 -33.81 10.32 1.14
CA ASN A 446 -32.70 11.27 1.28
C ASN A 446 -32.32 11.50 2.74
N GLN A 447 -33.30 11.71 3.62
CA GLN A 447 -33.04 11.92 5.05
C GLN A 447 -32.62 10.63 5.75
N HIS A 448 -33.04 9.46 5.27
CA HIS A 448 -32.58 8.17 5.79
C HIS A 448 -31.11 7.88 5.45
N LEU A 449 -30.63 8.29 4.26
CA LEU A 449 -29.20 8.26 3.94
C LEU A 449 -28.42 9.33 4.73
N ALA A 450 -28.85 10.59 4.67
CA ALA A 450 -28.12 11.72 5.27
C ALA A 450 -27.99 11.64 6.81
N ASN A 451 -28.96 11.03 7.50
CA ASN A 451 -28.92 10.80 8.95
C ASN A 451 -28.31 9.43 9.33
N ASN A 452 -27.69 8.71 8.38
CA ASN A 452 -27.10 7.38 8.58
C ASN A 452 -28.07 6.36 9.24
N LEU A 453 -29.34 6.38 8.81
CA LEU A 453 -30.37 5.44 9.27
C LEU A 453 -30.39 4.13 8.45
N ILE A 454 -29.56 4.03 7.42
CA ILE A 454 -29.39 2.87 6.54
C ILE A 454 -27.93 2.41 6.63
N ASP A 455 -27.70 1.13 6.97
CA ASP A 455 -26.36 0.55 7.08
C ASP A 455 -25.86 -0.05 5.73
N LEU A 456 -26.75 -0.25 4.75
CA LEU A 456 -26.43 -0.80 3.42
C LEU A 456 -27.51 -0.41 2.39
N TYR A 457 -27.09 -0.04 1.18
CA TYR A 457 -27.96 0.15 0.03
C TYR A 457 -27.68 -0.90 -1.06
N ILE A 458 -28.70 -1.66 -1.45
CA ILE A 458 -28.68 -2.52 -2.65
C ILE A 458 -29.49 -1.82 -3.74
N ASN A 459 -28.82 -1.36 -4.80
CA ASN A 459 -29.42 -0.61 -5.91
C ASN A 459 -29.20 -1.33 -7.24
N LEU A 460 -30.19 -2.09 -7.70
CA LEU A 460 -30.13 -2.83 -8.97
C LEU A 460 -30.88 -2.04 -10.06
N PRO A 461 -30.21 -1.45 -11.06
CA PRO A 461 -30.81 -0.48 -11.98
C PRO A 461 -31.71 -1.16 -13.03
N SER A 462 -32.95 -0.66 -13.21
CA SER A 462 -34.01 -1.29 -14.02
C SER A 462 -33.73 -1.50 -15.51
N LYS A 463 -32.62 -0.95 -16.01
CA LYS A 463 -32.17 -1.01 -17.40
C LYS A 463 -30.64 -0.94 -17.39
N ASN A 464 -29.94 -2.04 -17.70
CA ASN A 464 -28.50 -2.06 -17.96
C ASN A 464 -28.11 -1.40 -19.30
N ARG A 465 -28.71 -0.24 -19.58
CA ARG A 465 -28.19 0.69 -20.58
C ARG A 465 -26.93 1.31 -19.97
N TYR A 466 -25.77 0.73 -20.27
CA TYR A 466 -24.42 1.18 -19.86
C TYR A 466 -24.03 2.52 -20.51
N ARG A 467 -24.90 3.52 -20.34
CA ARG A 467 -24.85 4.82 -21.00
C ARG A 467 -24.36 5.83 -19.96
N ARG A 468 -23.33 6.61 -20.31
CA ARG A 468 -23.06 7.92 -19.70
C ARG A 468 -23.79 9.01 -20.51
N PRO A 469 -25.08 9.32 -20.26
CA PRO A 469 -25.65 10.55 -20.77
C PRO A 469 -25.11 11.71 -19.93
N ALA A 470 -24.16 12.48 -20.47
CA ALA A 470 -23.62 13.67 -19.83
C ALA A 470 -24.67 14.76 -19.50
N SER A 471 -25.92 14.56 -19.95
CA SER A 471 -27.08 15.44 -19.81
C SER A 471 -28.28 14.84 -19.06
N TYR A 472 -28.23 13.59 -18.54
CA TYR A 472 -29.40 12.96 -17.88
C TYR A 472 -29.06 12.35 -16.50
N VAL A 473 -29.24 13.17 -15.47
CA VAL A 473 -29.07 12.79 -14.06
C VAL A 473 -30.32 12.06 -13.55
N SER A 474 -30.33 10.73 -13.64
CA SER A 474 -31.47 9.91 -13.21
C SER A 474 -31.71 9.97 -11.68
N LYS A 475 -32.95 9.74 -11.23
CA LYS A 475 -33.27 9.59 -9.79
C LYS A 475 -32.40 8.50 -9.13
N GLY A 476 -32.13 7.40 -9.85
CA GLY A 476 -31.23 6.32 -9.41
C GLY A 476 -29.80 6.79 -9.14
N TYR A 477 -29.19 7.51 -10.10
CA TYR A 477 -27.85 8.13 -9.95
C TYR A 477 -27.78 8.94 -8.66
N ARG A 478 -28.77 9.83 -8.42
CA ARG A 478 -28.77 10.71 -7.24
C ARG A 478 -28.71 9.90 -5.94
N THR A 479 -29.54 8.86 -5.81
CA THR A 479 -29.55 8.03 -4.58
C THR A 479 -28.27 7.22 -4.38
N ARG A 480 -27.65 6.69 -5.45
CA ARG A 480 -26.38 5.97 -5.36
C ARG A 480 -25.22 6.91 -4.99
N ARG A 481 -25.16 8.08 -5.64
CA ARG A 481 -24.17 9.12 -5.39
C ARG A 481 -24.21 9.56 -3.93
N MET A 482 -25.40 9.86 -3.42
CA MET A 482 -25.63 10.18 -2.01
C MET A 482 -25.19 9.06 -1.06
N ALA A 483 -25.42 7.79 -1.38
CA ALA A 483 -24.96 6.69 -0.53
C ALA A 483 -23.43 6.67 -0.42
N VAL A 484 -22.70 6.79 -1.53
CA VAL A 484 -21.23 6.89 -1.52
C VAL A 484 -20.76 8.16 -0.78
N ASP A 485 -21.44 9.29 -0.97
CA ASP A 485 -21.08 10.58 -0.35
C ASP A 485 -21.29 10.58 1.18
N PHE A 486 -22.34 9.90 1.67
CA PHE A 486 -22.57 9.66 3.10
C PHE A 486 -21.83 8.42 3.65
N SER A 487 -20.97 7.77 2.86
CA SER A 487 -20.23 6.55 3.22
C SER A 487 -21.11 5.35 3.62
N VAL A 488 -22.34 5.29 3.10
CA VAL A 488 -23.24 4.13 3.19
C VAL A 488 -22.80 3.08 2.16
N PRO A 489 -22.48 1.84 2.56
CA PRO A 489 -22.11 0.76 1.64
C PRO A 489 -23.13 0.54 0.52
N LEU A 490 -22.65 0.29 -0.69
CA LEU A 490 -23.45 0.22 -1.91
C LEU A 490 -23.12 -1.05 -2.71
N ILE A 491 -24.14 -1.83 -3.06
CA ILE A 491 -24.03 -2.97 -3.98
C ILE A 491 -24.94 -2.74 -5.19
N THR A 492 -24.39 -2.84 -6.40
CA THR A 492 -25.11 -2.57 -7.67
C THR A 492 -25.25 -3.75 -8.63
N ASN A 493 -24.66 -4.91 -8.31
CA ASN A 493 -24.80 -6.14 -9.11
C ASN A 493 -25.62 -7.21 -8.36
N VAL A 494 -26.55 -7.85 -9.07
CA VAL A 494 -27.47 -8.87 -8.54
C VAL A 494 -26.75 -10.13 -8.04
N LYS A 495 -25.68 -10.58 -8.71
CA LYS A 495 -24.94 -11.79 -8.31
C LYS A 495 -24.14 -11.53 -7.04
N CYS A 496 -23.45 -10.40 -6.99
CA CYS A 496 -22.69 -9.92 -5.84
C CYS A 496 -23.59 -9.68 -4.62
N ALA A 497 -24.79 -9.12 -4.81
CA ALA A 497 -25.80 -9.00 -3.76
C ALA A 497 -26.25 -10.36 -3.20
N LYS A 498 -26.43 -11.38 -4.05
CA LYS A 498 -26.77 -12.74 -3.60
C LYS A 498 -25.63 -13.40 -2.85
N LEU A 499 -24.39 -13.30 -3.35
CA LEU A 499 -23.19 -13.83 -2.70
C LEU A 499 -22.98 -13.19 -1.32
N PHE A 500 -23.14 -11.86 -1.23
CA PHE A 500 -23.06 -11.10 0.02
C PHE A 500 -24.10 -11.54 1.06
N VAL A 501 -25.36 -11.69 0.65
CA VAL A 501 -26.45 -12.10 1.55
C VAL A 501 -26.25 -13.53 2.07
N GLU A 502 -25.83 -14.44 1.21
CA GLU A 502 -25.58 -15.83 1.62
C GLU A 502 -24.31 -15.93 2.49
N ALA A 503 -23.33 -15.06 2.28
CA ALA A 503 -22.18 -14.93 3.18
C ALA A 503 -22.56 -14.37 4.56
N LEU A 504 -23.35 -13.30 4.65
CA LEU A 504 -23.89 -12.79 5.92
C LEU A 504 -24.74 -13.84 6.66
N ALA A 505 -25.33 -14.79 5.93
CA ALA A 505 -26.12 -15.87 6.50
C ALA A 505 -25.29 -17.07 7.02
N ARG A 506 -23.97 -17.08 6.79
CA ARG A 506 -23.03 -18.15 7.16
C ARG A 506 -21.92 -17.65 8.09
N HIS A 507 -21.22 -16.61 7.66
CA HIS A 507 -19.96 -16.11 8.23
C HIS A 507 -20.13 -14.65 8.67
N LYS A 508 -21.04 -14.42 9.63
CA LYS A 508 -21.30 -13.08 10.16
C LYS A 508 -20.13 -12.57 11.00
N ASP A 509 -19.54 -13.47 11.78
CA ASP A 509 -18.39 -13.26 12.64
C ASP A 509 -17.35 -14.31 12.22
N PHE A 510 -16.08 -13.93 12.09
CA PHE A 510 -15.00 -14.78 11.59
C PHE A 510 -13.68 -14.41 12.28
N GLU A 511 -12.80 -15.39 12.47
CA GLU A 511 -11.46 -15.19 13.05
C GLU A 511 -10.39 -15.20 11.94
N ILE A 512 -9.16 -14.79 12.30
CA ILE A 512 -8.00 -14.86 11.40
C ILE A 512 -7.32 -16.20 11.64
N GLU A 513 -7.29 -17.04 10.61
CA GLU A 513 -6.74 -18.40 10.64
C GLU A 513 -5.51 -18.53 9.74
N SER A 514 -4.83 -19.68 9.80
CA SER A 514 -3.64 -19.98 8.99
C SER A 514 -3.90 -20.10 7.48
N VAL A 515 -5.16 -20.07 7.03
CA VAL A 515 -5.52 -19.90 5.62
C VAL A 515 -5.46 -18.45 5.14
N ASP A 516 -5.59 -17.47 6.05
CA ASP A 516 -5.81 -16.06 5.68
C ASP A 516 -4.53 -15.30 5.34
N PHE A 517 -3.36 -15.86 5.65
CA PHE A 517 -2.06 -15.27 5.33
C PHE A 517 -1.17 -16.24 4.55
N LYS A 518 -0.25 -15.67 3.76
CA LYS A 518 0.82 -16.38 3.06
C LYS A 518 2.12 -15.62 3.29
N SER A 519 3.05 -16.22 4.01
CA SER A 519 4.42 -15.71 4.10
C SER A 519 5.20 -16.04 2.83
N SER A 520 6.21 -15.23 2.48
CA SER A 520 7.11 -15.52 1.35
C SER A 520 8.03 -16.71 1.63
N ASN A 521 8.20 -17.06 2.91
CA ASN A 521 9.04 -18.14 3.40
C ASN A 521 8.36 -18.93 4.51
N ARG A 522 8.72 -20.20 4.66
CA ARG A 522 8.10 -21.12 5.63
C ARG A 522 8.67 -20.88 7.04
N THR A 523 8.02 -20.02 7.81
CA THR A 523 8.35 -19.78 9.23
C THR A 523 7.98 -20.97 10.11
N VAL A 524 8.87 -21.34 11.04
CA VAL A 524 8.65 -22.33 12.09
C VAL A 524 9.04 -21.71 13.43
N THR A 525 8.17 -21.83 14.43
CA THR A 525 8.46 -21.41 15.81
C THR A 525 9.17 -22.54 16.56
N LEU A 526 10.40 -22.30 17.00
CA LEU A 526 11.19 -23.17 17.86
C LEU A 526 11.20 -22.63 19.30
N PRO A 527 11.39 -23.47 20.33
CA PRO A 527 11.72 -22.98 21.66
C PRO A 527 13.06 -22.22 21.64
N GLY A 528 13.28 -21.34 22.62
CA GLY A 528 14.57 -20.66 22.77
C GLY A 528 15.75 -21.64 22.88
N LEU A 529 16.71 -21.57 21.95
CA LEU A 529 17.74 -22.61 21.79
C LEU A 529 18.89 -22.43 22.79
N VAL A 530 19.54 -23.54 23.12
CA VAL A 530 20.64 -23.62 24.09
C VAL A 530 21.93 -24.02 23.38
N ASN A 531 22.94 -23.14 23.35
CA ASN A 531 24.30 -23.56 23.03
C ASN A 531 25.02 -23.91 24.34
N ILE A 532 25.19 -25.20 24.63
CA ILE A 532 25.77 -25.67 25.90
C ILE A 532 27.27 -25.37 26.04
N GLN A 533 27.98 -25.15 24.93
CA GLN A 533 29.40 -24.82 24.92
C GLN A 533 29.67 -23.66 23.96
N THR A 534 29.89 -22.48 24.53
CA THR A 534 30.39 -21.30 23.81
C THR A 534 31.74 -20.89 24.36
N LEU A 535 32.76 -20.86 23.50
CA LEU A 535 34.06 -20.27 23.82
C LEU A 535 33.91 -18.74 23.95
N VAL A 536 34.40 -18.19 25.06
CA VAL A 536 34.51 -16.75 25.29
C VAL A 536 35.95 -16.48 25.73
N PRO A 537 36.87 -16.07 24.82
CA PRO A 537 38.30 -16.03 25.11
C PRO A 537 38.66 -15.18 26.33
N GLY A 538 38.17 -13.95 26.38
CA GLY A 538 38.40 -13.00 27.47
C GLY A 538 37.50 -13.14 28.71
N ILE A 539 36.77 -14.25 28.91
CA ILE A 539 35.75 -14.35 29.99
C ILE A 539 36.29 -14.01 31.39
N SER A 540 37.52 -14.42 31.74
CA SER A 540 38.19 -14.08 33.01
C SER A 540 39.15 -12.89 32.90
N THR A 541 39.19 -12.19 31.77
CA THR A 541 40.07 -11.05 31.50
C THR A 541 39.31 -9.75 31.76
N ALA A 542 39.81 -8.90 32.67
CA ALA A 542 39.07 -7.73 33.10
C ALA A 542 38.81 -6.75 31.94
N ALA A 543 37.54 -6.31 31.81
CA ALA A 543 37.05 -5.42 30.76
C ALA A 543 37.17 -5.97 29.32
N SER A 544 37.13 -7.30 29.16
CA SER A 544 36.87 -7.97 27.88
C SER A 544 35.44 -7.69 27.39
N LYS A 545 35.30 -7.52 26.06
CA LYS A 545 34.01 -7.39 25.35
C LYS A 545 33.53 -8.68 24.70
N ASP A 546 34.34 -9.74 24.75
CA ASP A 546 34.10 -11.02 24.10
C ASP A 546 32.71 -11.60 24.45
N PHE A 547 32.26 -11.42 25.70
CA PHE A 547 30.94 -11.88 26.15
C PHE A 547 29.78 -11.03 25.60
N GLU A 548 29.98 -9.72 25.42
CA GLU A 548 29.01 -8.81 24.77
C GLU A 548 28.80 -9.28 23.32
N GLU A 549 29.91 -9.46 22.56
CA GLU A 549 29.87 -9.95 21.18
C GLU A 549 29.25 -11.35 21.05
N VAL A 550 29.65 -12.28 21.91
CA VAL A 550 29.17 -13.66 21.88
C VAL A 550 27.70 -13.76 22.27
N SER A 551 27.27 -13.12 23.36
CA SER A 551 25.86 -13.17 23.79
C SER A 551 24.95 -12.49 22.77
N LYS A 552 25.44 -11.42 22.12
CA LYS A 552 24.77 -10.77 21.00
C LYS A 552 24.67 -11.71 19.80
N ALA A 553 25.78 -12.20 19.26
CA ALA A 553 25.78 -13.11 18.11
C ALA A 553 24.92 -14.39 18.33
N SER A 554 24.85 -14.86 19.57
CA SER A 554 24.00 -15.99 19.98
C SER A 554 22.51 -15.70 19.76
N ILE A 555 22.02 -14.51 20.14
CA ILE A 555 20.63 -14.08 19.89
C ILE A 555 20.32 -14.02 18.38
N ALA A 556 21.18 -13.44 17.54
CA ALA A 556 20.95 -13.46 16.08
C ALA A 556 20.93 -14.87 15.47
N SER A 557 21.40 -15.88 16.22
CA SER A 557 21.49 -17.27 15.81
C SER A 557 20.42 -18.16 16.48
N GLY A 558 19.46 -17.56 17.19
CA GLY A 558 18.38 -18.26 17.88
C GLY A 558 18.73 -18.80 19.27
N PHE A 559 19.97 -18.62 19.74
CA PHE A 559 20.40 -19.09 21.06
C PHE A 559 19.99 -18.10 22.16
N THR A 560 18.96 -18.46 22.93
CA THR A 560 18.47 -17.71 24.09
C THR A 560 19.20 -18.08 25.39
N VAL A 561 19.96 -19.19 25.39
CA VAL A 561 20.82 -19.61 26.52
C VAL A 561 22.22 -19.99 26.03
N VAL A 562 23.26 -19.50 26.69
CA VAL A 562 24.67 -19.87 26.42
C VAL A 562 25.40 -20.44 27.65
N GLY A 563 26.08 -21.57 27.46
CA GLY A 563 26.98 -22.16 28.44
C GLY A 563 28.42 -21.72 28.23
N THR A 564 28.97 -20.90 29.13
CA THR A 564 30.40 -20.56 29.08
C THR A 564 31.20 -21.67 29.76
N MET A 565 32.03 -22.36 28.99
CA MET A 565 32.96 -23.37 29.47
C MET A 565 34.39 -22.90 29.21
N GLY A 566 35.23 -22.87 30.24
CA GLY A 566 36.50 -22.15 30.21
C GLY A 566 37.53 -22.82 29.30
N THR A 567 37.57 -22.38 28.05
CA THR A 567 38.62 -22.70 27.07
C THR A 567 39.34 -21.45 26.55
N GLY A 568 39.02 -20.29 27.13
CA GLY A 568 39.57 -18.98 26.77
C GLY A 568 40.99 -18.73 27.29
N SER A 569 41.81 -18.08 26.46
CA SER A 569 43.16 -17.66 26.81
C SER A 569 43.14 -16.30 27.54
N PRO A 570 43.84 -16.13 28.68
CA PRO A 570 44.86 -17.02 29.23
C PRO A 570 44.41 -17.87 30.44
N LYS A 571 43.13 -17.82 30.85
CA LYS A 571 42.59 -18.56 32.01
C LYS A 571 41.08 -18.84 31.85
N GLY A 572 40.61 -19.87 32.56
CA GLY A 572 39.19 -20.14 32.76
C GLY A 572 38.64 -19.49 34.04
N ILE A 573 37.41 -19.88 34.42
CA ILE A 573 36.85 -19.59 35.74
C ILE A 573 37.37 -20.66 36.71
N GLU A 574 38.54 -20.39 37.29
CA GLU A 574 39.31 -21.35 38.10
C GLU A 574 39.26 -21.05 39.60
N ASP A 575 38.92 -19.82 39.98
CA ASP A 575 38.96 -19.33 41.36
C ASP A 575 37.90 -18.23 41.62
N LYS A 576 37.88 -17.69 42.84
CA LYS A 576 36.92 -16.65 43.24
C LYS A 576 37.18 -15.29 42.58
N ALA A 577 38.39 -15.03 42.08
CA ALA A 577 38.76 -13.77 41.44
C ALA A 577 38.37 -13.77 39.96
N SER A 578 38.70 -14.82 39.23
CA SER A 578 38.26 -15.09 37.86
C SER A 578 36.73 -15.16 37.74
N LEU A 579 36.02 -15.77 38.72
CA LEU A 579 34.56 -15.72 38.79
C LEU A 579 34.01 -14.29 39.01
N ALA A 580 34.67 -13.47 39.82
CA ALA A 580 34.28 -12.07 40.03
C ALA A 580 34.53 -11.21 38.79
N ILE A 581 35.60 -11.47 38.04
CA ILE A 581 35.87 -10.82 36.74
C ILE A 581 34.82 -11.24 35.71
N ALA A 582 34.53 -12.54 35.57
CA ALA A 582 33.49 -13.03 34.67
C ALA A 582 32.14 -12.35 34.93
N ARG A 583 31.70 -12.30 36.19
CA ARG A 583 30.48 -11.57 36.61
C ARG A 583 30.53 -10.06 36.39
N THR A 584 31.71 -9.47 36.29
CA THR A 584 31.87 -8.05 35.92
C THR A 584 31.73 -7.87 34.41
N ASN A 585 32.29 -8.79 33.63
CA ASN A 585 32.20 -8.80 32.16
C ASN A 585 30.80 -9.16 31.63
N THR A 586 30.00 -9.97 32.35
CA THR A 586 28.62 -10.28 31.93
C THR A 586 27.59 -9.23 32.36
N ARG A 587 27.82 -8.52 33.46
CA ARG A 587 26.86 -7.57 34.04
C ARG A 587 26.64 -6.38 33.11
N ASN A 588 25.38 -6.17 32.71
CA ASN A 588 24.96 -5.15 31.72
C ASN A 588 25.61 -5.32 30.33
N HIS A 589 26.09 -6.53 30.01
CA HIS A 589 26.62 -6.91 28.69
C HIS A 589 26.08 -8.30 28.26
N ALA A 590 24.90 -8.69 28.75
CA ALA A 590 24.27 -9.99 28.54
C ALA A 590 22.99 -9.84 27.69
N HIS A 591 23.09 -10.22 26.41
CA HIS A 591 21.96 -10.17 25.47
C HIS A 591 21.09 -11.44 25.49
N CYS A 592 21.59 -12.55 26.05
CA CYS A 592 20.88 -13.81 26.28
C CYS A 592 21.13 -14.31 27.71
N ASP A 593 20.30 -15.25 28.18
CA ASP A 593 20.55 -15.95 29.44
C ASP A 593 21.83 -16.78 29.34
N PHE A 594 22.50 -17.01 30.47
CA PHE A 594 23.78 -17.72 30.47
C PHE A 594 24.01 -18.54 31.74
N PHE A 595 24.94 -19.50 31.64
CA PHE A 595 25.49 -20.17 32.82
C PHE A 595 27.02 -20.24 32.79
N LEU A 596 27.64 -20.18 33.97
CA LEU A 596 29.08 -20.17 34.17
C LEU A 596 29.56 -21.54 34.68
N SER A 597 30.58 -22.10 34.05
CA SER A 597 31.19 -23.38 34.47
C SER A 597 32.54 -23.15 35.16
N MET A 598 32.86 -23.94 36.19
CA MET A 598 34.17 -23.94 36.86
C MET A 598 35.15 -24.83 36.08
N ASN A 599 36.38 -24.38 35.92
CA ASN A 599 37.48 -25.20 35.37
C ASN A 599 38.20 -25.97 36.49
N ALA A 600 38.49 -27.25 36.26
CA ALA A 600 39.43 -28.02 37.06
C ALA A 600 40.88 -27.65 36.72
N ASN A 601 41.73 -27.44 37.73
CA ASN A 601 43.19 -27.31 37.61
C ASN A 601 43.88 -28.02 38.79
N VAL A 602 45.21 -28.18 38.77
CA VAL A 602 45.93 -28.95 39.82
C VAL A 602 45.76 -28.35 41.23
N ASP A 603 45.49 -27.04 41.32
CA ASP A 603 45.54 -26.27 42.56
C ASP A 603 44.14 -26.07 43.21
N ASN A 604 43.04 -26.19 42.47
CA ASN A 604 41.69 -25.85 42.92
C ASN A 604 40.79 -27.04 43.33
N THR A 605 41.35 -28.25 43.45
CA THR A 605 40.66 -29.52 43.79
C THR A 605 39.74 -29.48 45.02
N HIS A 606 39.98 -28.55 45.96
CA HIS A 606 39.19 -28.33 47.17
C HIS A 606 38.40 -27.01 47.19
N ASP A 607 38.66 -26.08 46.26
CA ASP A 607 38.20 -24.68 46.35
C ASP A 607 36.90 -24.45 45.55
N ARG A 608 35.86 -25.22 45.89
CA ARG A 608 34.58 -25.24 45.16
C ARG A 608 33.94 -23.85 45.04
N LEU A 609 33.77 -23.40 43.79
CA LEU A 609 32.98 -22.21 43.45
C LEU A 609 31.48 -22.50 43.59
N LYS A 610 30.89 -22.02 44.69
CA LYS A 610 29.48 -22.27 45.06
C LYS A 610 28.44 -21.75 44.07
N ASP A 611 28.81 -20.95 43.08
CA ASP A 611 27.90 -20.24 42.19
C ASP A 611 28.04 -20.63 40.71
N THR A 612 28.71 -21.74 40.39
CA THR A 612 28.87 -22.25 39.01
C THR A 612 27.92 -23.43 38.73
N ALA A 613 27.47 -23.57 37.49
CA ALA A 613 26.47 -24.59 37.11
C ALA A 613 27.07 -25.99 36.94
N ALA A 614 28.23 -26.07 36.28
CA ALA A 614 28.91 -27.31 35.91
C ALA A 614 30.42 -27.23 36.20
N LEU A 615 31.08 -28.38 36.25
CA LEU A 615 32.54 -28.51 36.26
C LEU A 615 33.02 -28.93 34.87
N PHE A 616 33.99 -28.21 34.32
CA PHE A 616 34.71 -28.58 33.11
C PHE A 616 36.11 -29.11 33.47
N ILE A 617 36.46 -30.30 32.97
CA ILE A 617 37.75 -30.97 33.19
C ILE A 617 38.52 -30.99 31.86
N PRO A 618 39.52 -30.10 31.67
CA PRO A 618 40.20 -29.91 30.39
C PRO A 618 41.37 -30.86 30.15
N PHE A 619 41.36 -31.55 29.01
CA PHE A 619 42.43 -32.35 28.46
C PHE A 619 43.10 -31.69 27.22
N SER A 620 42.38 -30.89 26.42
CA SER A 620 42.97 -30.16 25.29
C SER A 620 43.74 -28.90 25.73
N PRO A 621 45.01 -28.72 25.35
CA PRO A 621 45.82 -27.57 25.74
C PRO A 621 45.51 -26.32 24.90
N ILE A 622 44.39 -25.64 25.17
CA ILE A 622 43.97 -24.42 24.44
C ILE A 622 44.45 -23.12 25.13
N ALA A 623 44.57 -23.10 26.47
CA ALA A 623 44.83 -21.87 27.23
C ALA A 623 45.83 -21.98 28.40
N GLY A 624 46.26 -23.18 28.80
CA GLY A 624 47.10 -23.37 29.98
C GLY A 624 47.50 -24.82 30.23
N ARG A 625 47.89 -25.15 31.47
CA ARG A 625 48.10 -26.55 31.90
C ARG A 625 46.78 -27.32 31.76
N ALA A 626 46.70 -28.22 30.79
CA ALA A 626 45.72 -29.31 30.81
C ALA A 626 45.87 -30.12 32.12
N LEU A 627 44.81 -30.79 32.55
CA LEU A 627 44.85 -31.62 33.77
C LEU A 627 45.63 -32.92 33.47
N ALA A 628 46.96 -32.83 33.60
CA ALA A 628 47.93 -33.72 32.94
C ALA A 628 47.95 -35.20 33.38
N ASN A 629 46.96 -35.66 34.16
CA ASN A 629 46.72 -37.08 34.41
C ASN A 629 45.29 -37.33 34.96
N VAL A 630 44.78 -38.53 34.70
CA VAL A 630 43.49 -39.05 35.18
C VAL A 630 43.39 -39.07 36.72
N SER A 631 44.50 -39.25 37.45
CA SER A 631 44.50 -39.29 38.92
C SER A 631 44.21 -37.94 39.60
N GLU A 632 44.44 -36.81 38.93
CA GLU A 632 43.94 -35.50 39.37
C GLU A 632 42.43 -35.38 39.09
N ALA A 633 41.95 -35.84 37.92
CA ALA A 633 40.53 -35.82 37.57
C ALA A 633 39.68 -36.61 38.59
N ALA A 634 40.16 -37.78 39.03
CA ALA A 634 39.50 -38.62 40.03
C ALA A 634 39.17 -37.89 41.35
N LYS A 635 39.95 -36.88 41.75
CA LYS A 635 39.70 -36.09 42.97
C LYS A 635 38.36 -35.32 42.88
N TYR A 636 38.01 -34.84 41.68
CA TYR A 636 36.76 -34.11 41.45
C TYR A 636 35.53 -35.00 41.47
N PHE A 637 35.63 -36.25 41.01
CA PHE A 637 34.51 -37.21 41.08
C PHE A 637 34.07 -37.49 42.53
N GLY A 638 34.99 -37.34 43.49
CA GLY A 638 34.72 -37.40 44.93
C GLY A 638 34.34 -36.07 45.61
N SER A 639 34.73 -34.91 45.07
CA SER A 639 34.49 -33.59 45.70
C SER A 639 33.34 -32.77 45.09
N TRP A 640 32.96 -33.04 43.84
CA TRP A 640 31.86 -32.35 43.14
C TRP A 640 30.49 -32.93 43.53
N PRO A 641 29.41 -32.13 43.67
CA PRO A 641 28.10 -32.62 44.15
C PRO A 641 27.52 -33.68 43.23
N ALA A 642 26.93 -34.74 43.79
CA ALA A 642 26.55 -35.96 43.05
C ALA A 642 25.81 -35.70 41.73
N ASN A 643 24.77 -34.85 41.79
CA ASN A 643 23.89 -34.55 40.67
C ASN A 643 24.32 -33.33 39.83
N SER A 644 25.41 -32.64 40.18
CA SER A 644 25.90 -31.49 39.38
C SER A 644 26.67 -31.98 38.15
N PRO A 645 26.45 -31.42 36.95
CA PRO A 645 27.13 -31.84 35.73
C PRO A 645 28.67 -31.76 35.82
N ILE A 646 29.31 -32.77 35.24
CA ILE A 646 30.74 -32.83 34.93
C ILE A 646 30.87 -32.94 33.42
N VAL A 647 31.69 -32.09 32.81
CA VAL A 647 31.92 -32.00 31.37
C VAL A 647 33.41 -32.15 31.07
N THR A 648 33.78 -32.82 29.98
CA THR A 648 35.19 -33.00 29.60
C THR A 648 35.37 -33.22 28.11
N ASP A 649 36.51 -32.77 27.58
CA ASP A 649 36.98 -32.92 26.20
C ASP A 649 38.00 -34.07 26.06
N ALA A 650 38.01 -35.01 27.02
CA ALA A 650 38.86 -36.21 27.01
C ALA A 650 38.62 -37.09 25.79
N LYS A 651 39.70 -37.70 25.25
CA LYS A 651 39.68 -38.54 24.04
C LYS A 651 40.51 -39.80 24.21
N GLY A 652 40.23 -40.85 23.43
CA GLY A 652 40.96 -42.11 23.42
C GLY A 652 41.13 -42.77 24.79
N THR A 653 42.37 -42.98 25.21
CA THR A 653 42.69 -43.62 26.50
C THR A 653 42.24 -42.81 27.72
N ASP A 654 42.24 -41.48 27.62
CA ASP A 654 41.76 -40.62 28.71
C ASP A 654 40.23 -40.65 28.81
N LEU A 655 39.53 -40.69 27.67
CA LEU A 655 38.08 -40.88 27.63
C LEU A 655 37.67 -42.21 28.28
N ALA A 656 38.28 -43.32 27.86
CA ALA A 656 38.02 -44.64 28.46
C ALA A 656 38.26 -44.65 29.99
N SER A 657 39.28 -43.92 30.44
CA SER A 657 39.61 -43.78 31.86
C SER A 657 38.62 -42.92 32.64
N ILE A 658 38.12 -41.83 32.04
CA ILE A 658 37.06 -40.99 32.62
C ILE A 658 35.73 -41.75 32.69
N LEU A 659 35.37 -42.52 31.67
CA LEU A 659 34.16 -43.35 31.67
C LEU A 659 34.22 -44.43 32.77
N LEU A 660 35.39 -45.00 33.03
CA LEU A 660 35.61 -45.90 34.16
C LEU A 660 35.47 -45.18 35.51
N LEU A 661 36.03 -43.97 35.68
CA LEU A 661 35.84 -43.17 36.89
C LEU A 661 34.37 -42.77 37.12
N ALA A 662 33.65 -42.40 36.05
CA ALA A 662 32.22 -42.10 36.09
C ALA A 662 31.41 -43.31 36.56
N SER A 663 31.73 -44.51 36.06
CA SER A 663 31.14 -45.77 36.52
C SER A 663 31.45 -46.05 38.00
N LEU A 664 32.73 -45.99 38.39
CA LEU A 664 33.18 -46.29 39.76
C LEU A 664 32.59 -45.35 40.82
N HIS A 665 32.34 -44.08 40.47
CA HIS A 665 31.73 -43.09 41.36
C HIS A 665 30.20 -42.93 41.15
N ASN A 666 29.59 -43.70 40.24
CA ASN A 666 28.19 -43.57 39.81
C ASN A 666 27.78 -42.11 39.48
N ARG A 667 28.51 -41.49 38.54
CA ARG A 667 28.37 -40.08 38.16
C ARG A 667 27.92 -39.93 36.71
N SER A 668 27.08 -38.93 36.46
CA SER A 668 26.79 -38.45 35.11
C SER A 668 27.94 -37.61 34.56
N VAL A 669 28.32 -37.83 33.30
CA VAL A 669 29.36 -37.06 32.60
C VAL A 669 28.91 -36.71 31.19
N HIS A 670 29.24 -35.50 30.73
CA HIS A 670 29.07 -35.06 29.35
C HIS A 670 30.43 -35.00 28.63
N ILE A 671 30.55 -35.65 27.48
CA ILE A 671 31.75 -35.64 26.64
C ILE A 671 31.54 -34.62 25.52
N THR A 672 32.36 -33.58 25.48
CA THR A 672 32.17 -32.42 24.61
C THR A 672 33.18 -32.38 23.46
N GLY A 673 32.75 -31.94 22.27
CA GLY A 673 33.62 -31.90 21.08
C GLY A 673 34.06 -33.27 20.59
N VAL A 674 33.18 -34.27 20.61
CA VAL A 674 33.48 -35.61 20.09
C VAL A 674 33.76 -35.54 18.59
N SER A 675 34.88 -36.12 18.17
CA SER A 675 35.49 -35.86 16.86
C SER A 675 36.33 -37.02 16.30
N SER A 676 36.21 -38.22 16.89
CA SER A 676 36.73 -39.47 16.32
C SER A 676 35.70 -40.59 16.38
N LEU A 677 35.89 -41.59 15.51
CA LEU A 677 35.07 -42.81 15.48
C LEU A 677 35.25 -43.68 16.73
N ASP A 678 36.48 -43.79 17.25
CA ASP A 678 36.79 -44.61 18.43
C ASP A 678 36.16 -44.02 19.69
N ASP A 679 36.15 -42.69 19.84
CA ASP A 679 35.47 -42.01 20.96
C ASP A 679 33.95 -42.27 20.93
N MET A 680 33.33 -42.17 19.74
CA MET A 680 31.89 -42.48 19.57
C MET A 680 31.57 -43.94 19.90
N ALA A 681 32.43 -44.89 19.52
CA ALA A 681 32.25 -46.30 19.85
C ALA A 681 32.33 -46.55 21.37
N LEU A 682 33.30 -45.94 22.07
CA LEU A 682 33.42 -46.00 23.52
C LEU A 682 32.20 -45.41 24.24
N ILE A 683 31.65 -44.30 23.74
CA ILE A 683 30.45 -43.65 24.29
C ILE A 683 29.21 -44.53 24.05
N SER A 684 29.02 -45.07 22.84
CA SER A 684 27.90 -45.98 22.54
C SER A 684 27.95 -47.22 23.45
N MET A 685 29.09 -47.91 23.51
CA MET A 685 29.28 -49.07 24.39
C MET A 685 29.05 -48.75 25.88
N SER A 686 29.27 -47.51 26.30
CA SER A 686 29.00 -47.05 27.66
C SER A 686 27.50 -46.82 27.91
N LYS A 687 26.77 -46.25 26.94
CA LYS A 687 25.30 -46.13 26.97
C LYS A 687 24.63 -47.52 26.97
N ASP A 688 25.13 -48.45 26.16
CA ASP A 688 24.71 -49.86 26.12
C ASP A 688 24.98 -50.63 27.43
N LYS A 689 25.74 -50.02 28.36
CA LYS A 689 26.02 -50.52 29.72
C LYS A 689 25.31 -49.71 30.82
N GLU A 690 24.30 -48.93 30.45
CA GLU A 690 23.50 -48.07 31.35
C GLU A 690 24.34 -47.05 32.13
N LEU A 691 25.57 -46.73 31.66
CA LEU A 691 26.36 -45.66 32.24
C LEU A 691 25.75 -44.30 31.89
N GLN A 692 25.77 -43.36 32.84
CA GLN A 692 25.19 -42.02 32.71
C GLN A 692 26.08 -41.07 31.87
N VAL A 693 26.57 -41.55 30.73
CA VAL A 693 27.31 -40.73 29.75
C VAL A 693 26.34 -40.04 28.79
N THR A 694 26.64 -38.79 28.46
CA THR A 694 26.05 -38.06 27.34
C THR A 694 27.15 -37.38 26.54
N CYS A 695 26.88 -36.93 25.31
CA CYS A 695 27.87 -36.25 24.47
C CYS A 695 27.29 -35.21 23.51
N ASP A 696 28.17 -34.32 23.05
CA ASP A 696 27.94 -33.39 21.96
C ASP A 696 28.96 -33.54 20.83
N VAL A 697 28.57 -33.07 19.64
CA VAL A 697 29.43 -32.91 18.48
C VAL A 697 29.36 -31.44 18.03
N GLU A 698 30.53 -30.83 17.87
CA GLU A 698 30.69 -29.48 17.32
C GLU A 698 30.14 -29.44 15.89
N VAL A 699 29.21 -28.53 15.61
CA VAL A 699 28.45 -28.51 14.34
C VAL A 699 29.35 -28.43 13.11
N TYR A 700 30.49 -27.73 13.19
CA TYR A 700 31.47 -27.68 12.10
C TYR A 700 32.00 -29.07 11.69
N SER A 701 32.10 -30.04 12.60
CA SER A 701 32.51 -31.42 12.29
C SER A 701 31.47 -32.19 11.47
N LEU A 702 30.20 -31.77 11.48
CA LEU A 702 29.14 -32.37 10.66
C LEU A 702 29.12 -31.83 9.22
N PHE A 703 29.69 -30.64 8.98
CA PHE A 703 29.56 -29.91 7.70
C PHE A 703 30.89 -29.57 7.01
N LEU A 704 32.03 -29.81 7.65
CA LEU A 704 33.37 -29.69 7.06
C LEU A 704 34.17 -30.98 7.25
N THR A 705 35.08 -31.22 6.32
CA THR A 705 36.08 -32.29 6.40
C THR A 705 37.50 -31.75 6.37
N ARG A 706 38.45 -32.59 6.79
CA ARG A 706 39.89 -32.40 6.63
C ARG A 706 40.29 -32.28 5.17
N GLU A 707 39.62 -33.01 4.29
CA GLU A 707 39.85 -33.06 2.84
C GLU A 707 39.47 -31.74 2.15
N GLU A 708 38.41 -31.06 2.61
CA GLU A 708 37.96 -29.75 2.09
C GLU A 708 38.79 -28.56 2.60
N THR A 709 39.40 -28.69 3.79
CA THR A 709 39.98 -27.56 4.53
C THR A 709 41.50 -27.64 4.77
N GLY A 710 42.08 -28.83 4.65
CA GLY A 710 43.47 -29.12 5.03
C GLY A 710 43.74 -29.18 6.54
N SER A 711 42.78 -28.81 7.40
CA SER A 711 43.00 -28.76 8.86
C SER A 711 42.91 -30.14 9.50
N LYS A 712 43.87 -30.44 10.38
CA LYS A 712 43.86 -31.67 11.20
C LYS A 712 42.82 -31.66 12.31
N LEU A 713 42.24 -30.49 12.63
CA LEU A 713 41.21 -30.33 13.65
C LEU A 713 39.87 -30.93 13.23
N LEU A 714 39.64 -31.09 11.92
CA LEU A 714 38.41 -31.62 11.35
C LEU A 714 38.46 -33.13 11.10
N PRO A 715 37.30 -33.82 11.12
CA PRO A 715 37.20 -35.24 10.80
C PRO A 715 37.52 -35.51 9.33
N THR A 716 37.93 -36.74 9.02
CA THR A 716 37.91 -37.25 7.64
C THR A 716 36.49 -37.41 7.13
N LYS A 717 36.31 -37.55 5.81
CA LYS A 717 34.98 -37.76 5.24
C LYS A 717 34.25 -39.01 5.80
N VAL A 718 35.00 -40.08 6.10
CA VAL A 718 34.47 -41.32 6.69
C VAL A 718 33.95 -41.10 8.12
N GLU A 719 34.67 -40.32 8.93
CA GLU A 719 34.27 -39.97 10.30
C GLU A 719 33.04 -39.04 10.28
N GLN A 720 33.00 -38.05 9.39
CA GLN A 720 31.84 -37.17 9.20
C GLN A 720 30.57 -37.98 8.87
N ASP A 721 30.64 -38.87 7.87
CA ASP A 721 29.48 -39.67 7.47
C ASP A 721 29.04 -40.65 8.57
N ALA A 722 29.98 -41.14 9.39
CA ALA A 722 29.65 -41.93 10.57
C ALA A 722 28.92 -41.14 11.67
N PHE A 723 29.25 -39.85 11.88
CA PHE A 723 28.49 -39.00 12.83
C PHE A 723 27.04 -38.81 12.37
N TRP A 724 26.80 -38.59 11.07
CA TRP A 724 25.45 -38.52 10.51
C TRP A 724 24.68 -39.84 10.62
N ASN A 725 25.36 -40.98 10.50
CA ASN A 725 24.76 -42.29 10.73
C ASN A 725 24.55 -42.61 12.23
N SER A 726 25.14 -41.83 13.15
CA SER A 726 25.14 -42.06 14.60
C SER A 726 24.39 -40.97 15.38
N LEU A 727 23.48 -40.24 14.74
CA LEU A 727 22.68 -39.17 15.36
C LEU A 727 21.85 -39.64 16.57
N ASN A 728 21.54 -40.94 16.67
CA ASN A 728 20.91 -41.54 17.85
C ASN A 728 21.82 -41.60 19.09
N VAL A 729 23.15 -41.61 18.92
CA VAL A 729 24.13 -41.63 20.01
C VAL A 729 24.48 -40.22 20.49
N ILE A 730 24.40 -39.21 19.61
CA ILE A 730 24.74 -37.80 19.90
C ILE A 730 23.56 -37.12 20.62
N ASP A 731 23.73 -36.68 21.87
CA ASP A 731 22.62 -36.07 22.63
C ASP A 731 22.41 -34.59 22.29
N CYS A 732 23.48 -33.84 22.06
CA CYS A 732 23.49 -32.39 21.87
C CYS A 732 24.29 -31.97 20.64
N PHE A 733 24.03 -30.75 20.14
CA PHE A 733 24.90 -30.06 19.18
C PHE A 733 25.49 -28.79 19.82
N THR A 734 26.72 -28.43 19.43
CA THR A 734 27.48 -27.30 19.99
C THR A 734 28.13 -26.44 18.92
N VAL A 735 28.36 -25.15 19.22
CA VAL A 735 29.31 -24.34 18.44
C VAL A 735 30.74 -24.67 18.86
N GLY A 736 30.97 -24.76 20.18
CA GLY A 736 32.21 -25.21 20.80
C GLY A 736 33.43 -24.34 20.57
N THR A 737 34.58 -24.98 20.32
CA THR A 737 35.90 -24.34 20.16
C THR A 737 36.43 -24.41 18.73
N LEU A 738 36.02 -25.41 17.96
CA LEU A 738 36.50 -25.72 16.62
C LEU A 738 36.42 -24.54 15.62
N PRO A 739 35.33 -23.74 15.54
CA PRO A 739 35.28 -22.59 14.64
C PRO A 739 36.35 -21.54 14.94
N TYR A 740 36.56 -21.23 16.23
CA TYR A 740 37.61 -20.31 16.67
C TYR A 740 39.01 -20.86 16.36
N ARG A 741 39.26 -22.16 16.64
CA ARG A 741 40.55 -22.79 16.38
C ARG A 741 40.91 -22.81 14.90
N LEU A 742 39.94 -23.10 14.02
CA LEU A 742 40.13 -23.03 12.56
C LEU A 742 40.42 -21.59 12.09
N ALA A 743 39.73 -20.60 12.66
CA ALA A 743 40.03 -19.19 12.40
C ALA A 743 41.40 -18.77 12.96
N SER A 744 41.87 -19.35 14.07
CA SER A 744 43.23 -19.11 14.59
C SER A 744 44.32 -19.72 13.70
N GLU A 745 44.10 -20.90 13.11
CA GLU A 745 44.99 -21.46 12.08
C GLU A 745 45.10 -20.56 10.84
N GLN A 746 44.09 -19.73 10.58
CA GLN A 746 44.03 -18.77 9.46
C GLN A 746 44.39 -17.32 9.86
N GLY A 747 44.62 -17.05 11.16
CA GLY A 747 44.95 -15.70 11.67
C GLY A 747 43.76 -14.74 11.79
N THR A 748 42.52 -15.22 11.74
CA THR A 748 41.28 -14.42 11.69
C THR A 748 40.32 -14.70 12.86
N SER A 749 40.79 -15.26 13.97
CA SER A 749 39.94 -15.68 15.10
C SER A 749 39.30 -14.52 15.87
N VAL A 750 37.96 -14.48 15.85
CA VAL A 750 37.10 -13.58 16.64
C VAL A 750 36.27 -14.39 17.65
N ALA A 751 35.89 -13.78 18.77
CA ALA A 751 35.21 -14.49 19.87
C ALA A 751 33.88 -15.16 19.45
N HIS A 752 33.15 -14.56 18.51
CA HIS A 752 31.83 -14.98 18.06
C HIS A 752 31.83 -15.88 16.81
N ALA A 753 32.99 -16.44 16.41
CA ALA A 753 33.13 -17.26 15.21
C ALA A 753 32.27 -18.55 15.25
N GLY A 754 31.61 -18.89 14.14
CA GLY A 754 30.81 -20.12 13.98
C GLY A 754 29.40 -20.07 14.56
N ILE A 755 29.07 -19.06 15.37
CA ILE A 755 27.76 -18.97 16.03
C ILE A 755 26.66 -18.68 14.99
N GLN A 756 26.89 -17.71 14.10
CA GLN A 756 25.92 -17.26 13.09
C GLN A 756 25.69 -18.28 11.98
N GLU A 757 26.69 -19.09 11.65
CA GLU A 757 26.60 -20.15 10.64
C GLU A 757 25.85 -21.39 11.15
N THR A 758 25.78 -21.60 12.47
CA THR A 758 25.36 -22.88 13.07
C THR A 758 23.89 -23.22 12.81
N LEU A 759 22.94 -22.31 13.06
CA LEU A 759 21.53 -22.62 12.84
C LEU A 759 21.18 -22.72 11.34
N PRO A 760 21.64 -21.84 10.43
CA PRO A 760 21.47 -22.00 8.99
C PRO A 760 22.00 -23.35 8.46
N LEU A 761 23.16 -23.83 8.91
CA LEU A 761 23.69 -25.15 8.51
C LEU A 761 22.75 -26.29 8.93
N LEU A 762 22.22 -26.25 10.16
CA LEU A 762 21.34 -27.28 10.68
C LEU A 762 19.95 -27.25 10.01
N ILE A 763 19.39 -26.07 9.72
CA ILE A 763 18.11 -25.93 9.00
C ILE A 763 18.26 -26.37 7.54
N ASP A 764 19.38 -26.05 6.88
CA ASP A 764 19.69 -26.52 5.53
C ASP A 764 19.82 -28.05 5.46
N ALA A 765 20.34 -28.69 6.52
CA ALA A 765 20.32 -30.15 6.66
C ALA A 765 18.90 -30.72 6.89
N VAL A 766 18.02 -30.02 7.59
CA VAL A 766 16.60 -30.41 7.72
C VAL A 766 15.88 -30.32 6.37
N ASN A 767 16.07 -29.23 5.63
CA ASN A 767 15.51 -29.06 4.28
C ASN A 767 16.01 -30.13 3.29
N LYS A 768 17.25 -30.60 3.47
CA LYS A 768 17.85 -31.69 2.69
C LYS A 768 17.55 -33.10 3.23
N GLY A 769 16.67 -33.22 4.23
CA GLY A 769 16.22 -34.50 4.79
C GLY A 769 17.30 -35.28 5.55
N ARG A 770 18.41 -34.64 5.96
CA ARG A 770 19.50 -35.27 6.72
C ARG A 770 19.30 -35.23 8.24
N LEU A 771 18.32 -34.44 8.70
CA LEU A 771 17.96 -34.22 10.10
C LEU A 771 16.45 -33.93 10.15
N SER A 772 15.74 -34.34 11.20
CA SER A 772 14.36 -33.90 11.44
C SER A 772 14.30 -32.64 12.33
N MET A 773 13.22 -31.87 12.21
CA MET A 773 12.99 -30.70 13.08
C MET A 773 12.83 -31.13 14.56
N GLU A 774 12.29 -32.32 14.82
CA GLU A 774 12.17 -32.89 16.16
C GLU A 774 13.54 -33.23 16.76
N GLU A 775 14.45 -33.80 15.97
CA GLU A 775 15.85 -34.03 16.40
C GLU A 775 16.61 -32.73 16.63
N LEU A 776 16.38 -31.70 15.81
CA LEU A 776 16.99 -30.38 16.02
C LEU A 776 16.57 -29.79 17.37
N ILE A 777 15.27 -29.79 17.66
CA ILE A 777 14.73 -29.34 18.96
C ILE A 777 15.23 -30.24 20.11
N ALA A 778 15.34 -31.56 19.91
CA ALA A 778 15.88 -32.45 20.92
C ALA A 778 17.34 -32.11 21.26
N LYS A 779 18.19 -31.87 20.25
CA LYS A 779 19.64 -31.66 20.41
C LYS A 779 20.04 -30.22 20.79
N LEU A 780 19.20 -29.23 20.49
CA LEU A 780 19.45 -27.82 20.86
C LEU A 780 18.55 -27.29 21.98
N TYR A 781 17.57 -28.03 22.46
CA TYR A 781 16.72 -27.61 23.59
C TYR A 781 16.47 -28.72 24.61
N THR A 782 15.78 -29.79 24.23
CA THR A 782 15.26 -30.76 25.22
C THR A 782 16.36 -31.51 25.97
N ASN A 783 17.39 -31.99 25.26
CA ASN A 783 18.54 -32.68 25.85
C ASN A 783 19.46 -31.72 26.62
N PRO A 784 19.89 -30.55 26.07
CA PRO A 784 20.56 -29.50 26.83
C PRO A 784 19.88 -29.17 28.16
N ARG A 785 18.57 -28.90 28.14
CA ARG A 785 17.78 -28.55 29.33
C ARG A 785 17.79 -29.66 30.38
N LYS A 786 17.68 -30.92 29.95
CA LYS A 786 17.71 -32.12 30.81
C LYS A 786 19.10 -32.39 31.40
N ILE A 787 20.15 -32.32 30.58
CA ILE A 787 21.53 -32.64 30.98
C ILE A 787 22.08 -31.58 31.94
N PHE A 788 21.84 -30.30 31.64
CA PHE A 788 22.35 -29.18 32.42
C PHE A 788 21.38 -28.65 33.48
N SER A 789 20.23 -29.31 33.71
CA SER A 789 19.21 -28.90 34.70
C SER A 789 18.74 -27.44 34.56
N LEU A 790 18.60 -26.97 33.32
CA LEU A 790 18.21 -25.58 33.01
C LEU A 790 16.69 -25.38 33.20
N PRO A 791 16.24 -24.17 33.57
CA PRO A 791 14.82 -23.84 33.66
C PRO A 791 14.10 -23.88 32.29
N GLU A 792 12.77 -23.96 32.32
CA GLU A 792 11.92 -23.89 31.14
C GLU A 792 11.58 -22.42 30.82
N GLN A 793 12.23 -21.87 29.78
CA GLN A 793 11.88 -20.57 29.20
C GLN A 793 10.54 -20.67 28.46
N LYS A 794 9.43 -20.34 29.14
CA LYS A 794 8.07 -20.38 28.54
C LYS A 794 7.80 -19.22 27.60
N ASP A 795 8.35 -18.06 27.94
CA ASP A 795 8.13 -16.80 27.25
C ASP A 795 9.28 -16.45 26.28
N SER A 796 10.12 -17.43 25.90
CA SER A 796 11.22 -17.24 24.94
C SER A 796 11.17 -18.25 23.81
N TYR A 797 11.20 -17.77 22.57
CA TYR A 797 11.06 -18.56 21.36
C TYR A 797 11.78 -17.92 20.17
N VAL A 798 11.99 -18.72 19.12
CA VAL A 798 12.69 -18.33 17.89
C VAL A 798 11.76 -18.56 16.71
N GLU A 799 11.60 -17.58 15.83
CA GLU A 799 10.92 -17.75 14.54
C GLU A 799 11.98 -17.91 13.45
N VAL A 800 11.99 -19.07 12.78
CA VAL A 800 12.97 -19.41 11.74
C VAL A 800 12.26 -19.57 10.40
N GLU A 801 12.63 -18.75 9.43
CA GLU A 801 12.21 -18.91 8.03
C GLU A 801 13.05 -19.99 7.36
N THR A 802 12.50 -21.19 7.30
CA THR A 802 13.24 -22.41 6.95
C THR A 802 13.76 -22.44 5.50
N ASP A 803 13.01 -21.91 4.54
CA ASP A 803 13.39 -21.90 3.11
C ASP A 803 13.92 -20.54 2.60
N ARG A 804 14.13 -19.56 3.49
CA ARG A 804 14.76 -18.28 3.11
C ARG A 804 16.24 -18.52 2.83
N SER A 805 16.67 -18.19 1.62
CA SER A 805 18.07 -18.31 1.19
C SER A 805 18.91 -17.22 1.83
N CYS A 806 19.99 -17.59 2.51
CA CYS A 806 20.97 -16.66 3.07
C CYS A 806 22.37 -16.91 2.50
N VAL A 807 23.09 -15.84 2.22
CA VAL A 807 24.55 -15.89 2.03
C VAL A 807 25.20 -15.70 3.40
N ILE A 808 26.12 -16.58 3.79
CA ILE A 808 26.90 -16.36 5.01
C ILE A 808 27.78 -15.12 4.83
N ALA A 809 27.44 -14.06 5.56
CA ALA A 809 28.02 -12.72 5.45
C ALA A 809 29.41 -12.57 6.09
N SER A 810 29.95 -13.63 6.70
CA SER A 810 31.30 -13.63 7.25
C SER A 810 32.33 -13.35 6.16
N THR A 811 33.20 -12.36 6.40
CA THR A 811 34.31 -12.00 5.49
C THR A 811 35.50 -12.97 5.59
N SER A 812 35.52 -13.87 6.56
CA SER A 812 36.56 -14.89 6.75
C SER A 812 36.02 -16.16 7.42
N GLY A 813 35.98 -17.26 6.67
CA GLY A 813 35.63 -18.58 7.21
C GLY A 813 35.33 -19.63 6.14
N PRO A 814 35.28 -20.92 6.50
CA PRO A 814 35.10 -22.04 5.55
C PRO A 814 33.69 -22.15 4.94
N PHE A 815 32.76 -21.26 5.35
CA PHE A 815 31.43 -21.12 4.77
C PHE A 815 31.15 -19.73 4.18
N ALA A 816 32.12 -18.81 4.20
CA ALA A 816 31.97 -17.46 3.66
C ALA A 816 31.47 -17.49 2.20
N GLY A 817 30.43 -16.72 1.90
CA GLY A 817 29.84 -16.66 0.55
C GLY A 817 29.06 -17.91 0.09
N LYS A 818 28.96 -18.98 0.90
CA LYS A 818 28.05 -20.10 0.59
C LYS A 818 26.60 -19.66 0.80
N VAL A 819 25.72 -20.14 -0.09
CA VAL A 819 24.26 -20.00 0.04
C VAL A 819 23.73 -21.20 0.83
N LEU A 820 22.99 -20.93 1.90
CA LEU A 820 22.25 -21.91 2.71
C LEU A 820 20.77 -21.57 2.75
N SER A 821 19.95 -22.53 3.20
CA SER A 821 18.53 -22.33 3.44
C SER A 821 18.23 -22.31 4.95
N GLY A 822 17.63 -21.23 5.45
CA GLY A 822 17.26 -21.06 6.86
C GLY A 822 17.80 -19.78 7.49
N THR A 823 16.91 -18.90 7.93
CA THR A 823 17.28 -17.66 8.67
C THR A 823 16.45 -17.47 9.94
N VAL A 824 17.06 -16.93 10.98
CA VAL A 824 16.33 -16.38 12.14
C VAL A 824 15.60 -15.11 11.68
N HIS A 825 14.27 -15.17 11.67
CA HIS A 825 13.44 -13.99 11.45
C HIS A 825 13.29 -13.19 12.76
N ARG A 826 12.97 -13.87 13.87
CA ARG A 826 12.75 -13.24 15.19
C ARG A 826 13.32 -14.08 16.32
N VAL A 827 13.79 -13.41 17.38
CA VAL A 827 13.96 -14.00 18.72
C VAL A 827 13.18 -13.20 19.74
N VAL A 828 12.39 -13.90 20.55
CA VAL A 828 11.72 -13.37 21.74
C VAL A 828 12.41 -13.95 22.97
N LEU A 829 12.72 -13.10 23.94
CA LEU A 829 13.38 -13.44 25.21
C LEU A 829 12.55 -12.80 26.34
N HIS A 830 12.16 -13.60 27.33
CA HIS A 830 11.33 -13.17 28.49
C HIS A 830 10.05 -12.39 28.11
N GLY A 831 9.46 -12.69 26.94
CA GLY A 831 8.26 -12.06 26.39
C GLY A 831 8.51 -10.84 25.50
N GLU A 832 9.74 -10.31 25.44
CA GLU A 832 10.09 -9.14 24.63
C GLU A 832 10.88 -9.54 23.37
N THR A 833 10.71 -8.80 22.27
CA THR A 833 11.46 -9.08 21.03
C THR A 833 12.91 -8.60 21.19
N ALA A 834 13.86 -9.54 21.14
CA ALA A 834 15.29 -9.29 21.28
C ALA A 834 15.96 -8.94 19.93
N TYR A 835 15.50 -9.59 18.86
CA TYR A 835 16.03 -9.50 17.50
C TYR A 835 14.92 -9.72 16.47
N LEU A 836 14.97 -8.97 15.37
CA LEU A 836 14.03 -9.09 14.24
C LEU A 836 14.74 -8.66 12.93
N ASP A 837 14.79 -9.53 11.92
CA ASP A 837 15.33 -9.26 10.57
C ASP A 837 16.66 -8.46 10.54
N GLY A 838 17.65 -8.87 11.36
CA GLY A 838 18.95 -8.20 11.46
C GLY A 838 19.03 -7.03 12.43
N ALA A 839 17.90 -6.49 12.88
CA ALA A 839 17.81 -5.41 13.86
C ALA A 839 17.85 -5.93 15.30
N TRP A 840 18.45 -5.14 16.19
CA TRP A 840 18.68 -5.45 17.61
C TRP A 840 17.82 -4.58 18.50
N TYR A 841 17.17 -5.18 19.49
CA TYR A 841 16.27 -4.49 20.42
C TYR A 841 16.73 -4.61 21.89
N THR A 842 17.57 -5.60 22.21
CA THR A 842 18.24 -5.76 23.50
C THR A 842 19.23 -4.62 23.81
N THR A 843 19.26 -4.17 25.06
CA THR A 843 20.24 -3.21 25.62
C THR A 843 21.49 -3.85 26.22
N GLY A 844 21.49 -5.18 26.40
CA GLY A 844 22.55 -5.92 27.11
C GLY A 844 22.26 -6.11 28.61
N SER A 845 21.05 -5.81 29.07
CA SER A 845 20.63 -5.96 30.47
C SER A 845 19.55 -7.05 30.68
N GLU A 846 19.12 -7.69 29.60
CA GLU A 846 18.01 -8.64 29.56
C GLU A 846 18.39 -10.07 29.99
N GLY A 847 19.65 -10.47 29.77
CA GLY A 847 20.14 -11.83 30.01
C GLY A 847 20.45 -12.16 31.47
N GLN A 848 19.98 -13.32 31.95
CA GLN A 848 20.05 -13.73 33.36
C GLN A 848 21.14 -14.80 33.64
N ASP A 849 21.79 -14.72 34.81
CA ASP A 849 22.75 -15.73 35.33
C ASP A 849 21.99 -16.95 35.90
N LEU A 850 21.77 -17.96 35.05
CA LEU A 850 21.06 -19.19 35.40
C LEU A 850 21.89 -20.12 36.31
N SER A 851 23.15 -19.83 36.60
CA SER A 851 24.06 -20.72 37.35
C SER A 851 23.53 -21.04 38.76
N SER A 852 22.91 -20.04 39.40
CA SER A 852 22.31 -20.19 40.73
C SER A 852 21.01 -21.00 40.72
N VAL A 853 20.15 -20.77 39.72
CA VAL A 853 18.87 -21.46 39.49
C VAL A 853 19.09 -22.94 39.19
N THR A 854 20.04 -23.23 38.29
CA THR A 854 20.48 -24.57 37.89
C THR A 854 20.88 -25.42 39.12
N GLN A 855 21.69 -24.84 40.01
CA GLN A 855 22.06 -25.52 41.25
C GLN A 855 20.88 -25.74 42.21
N ALA A 856 19.89 -24.85 42.24
CA ALA A 856 18.71 -25.01 43.09
C ALA A 856 17.85 -26.19 42.62
N ILE A 857 17.68 -26.34 41.30
CA ILE A 857 17.03 -27.49 40.66
C ILE A 857 17.80 -28.78 40.97
N THR A 858 19.13 -28.77 40.81
CA THR A 858 20.01 -29.91 41.13
C THR A 858 19.83 -30.40 42.58
N LYS A 859 19.82 -29.47 43.55
CA LYS A 859 19.63 -29.76 44.99
C LYS A 859 18.21 -30.20 45.34
N ALA A 860 17.21 -29.84 44.53
CA ALA A 860 15.85 -30.32 44.70
C ALA A 860 15.74 -31.79 44.27
N ILE A 861 16.34 -32.15 43.12
CA ILE A 861 16.43 -33.55 42.64
C ILE A 861 17.17 -34.43 43.67
N GLU A 862 18.28 -33.93 44.22
CA GLU A 862 19.08 -34.60 45.26
C GLU A 862 18.24 -34.97 46.50
N LYS A 863 17.29 -34.12 46.91
CA LYS A 863 16.37 -34.40 48.03
C LYS A 863 15.27 -35.42 47.71
N VAL A 864 14.83 -35.51 46.46
CA VAL A 864 13.77 -36.44 46.05
C VAL A 864 14.30 -37.86 45.85
N THR A 865 15.59 -38.01 45.55
CA THR A 865 16.20 -39.29 45.15
C THR A 865 16.67 -40.16 46.35
N ILE A 866 16.42 -39.74 47.60
CA ILE A 866 16.84 -40.46 48.81
C ILE A 866 15.63 -41.06 49.56
N PRO A 867 15.26 -42.33 49.34
CA PRO A 867 14.38 -43.06 50.24
C PRO A 867 15.15 -43.49 51.50
N ALA A 868 14.57 -43.23 52.69
CA ALA A 868 15.21 -43.52 53.96
C ALA A 868 15.19 -45.03 54.30
N ILE A 869 16.25 -45.76 53.95
CA ILE A 869 16.47 -47.13 54.43
C ILE A 869 17.10 -47.09 55.84
N ALA A 870 16.24 -47.01 56.86
CA ALA A 870 16.65 -47.19 58.25
C ALA A 870 16.72 -48.69 58.59
N THR A 871 17.90 -49.18 58.98
CA THR A 871 18.08 -50.55 59.50
C THR A 871 17.40 -50.70 60.87
N SER A 872 16.43 -51.63 61.00
CA SER A 872 15.65 -51.80 62.23
C SER A 872 15.89 -53.16 62.93
N GLN A 873 16.58 -53.08 64.07
CA GLN A 873 16.41 -53.95 65.23
C GLN A 873 16.36 -53.02 66.44
N ALA A 874 15.41 -53.03 67.37
CA ALA A 874 14.12 -53.73 67.47
C ALA A 874 13.12 -52.70 68.11
N SER A 875 11.82 -52.94 68.36
CA SER A 875 11.13 -54.20 68.59
C SER A 875 9.61 -54.16 68.30
N ILE A 876 9.09 -55.37 68.11
CA ILE A 876 7.72 -55.85 67.92
C ILE A 876 6.62 -55.09 68.70
N LEU A 877 5.56 -54.61 68.02
CA LEU A 877 4.14 -55.00 68.27
C LEU A 877 3.16 -54.37 67.24
N SER A 878 1.93 -54.87 67.19
CA SER A 878 0.93 -54.71 66.11
C SER A 878 -0.47 -54.38 66.69
N PRO A 879 -1.62 -54.41 65.96
CA PRO A 879 -1.95 -54.00 64.57
C PRO A 879 -3.29 -53.16 64.46
N ARG A 880 -3.71 -52.82 63.21
CA ARG A 880 -5.12 -52.75 62.65
C ARG A 880 -5.66 -51.41 62.10
N LEU A 881 -6.44 -51.53 60.99
CA LEU A 881 -7.68 -50.82 60.53
C LEU A 881 -7.79 -49.28 60.70
N GLY A 882 -8.36 -48.46 59.78
CA GLY A 882 -9.31 -48.69 58.67
C GLY A 882 -9.49 -47.43 57.78
N PRO A 883 -10.60 -47.25 57.02
CA PRO A 883 -10.58 -46.46 55.77
C PRO A 883 -11.48 -45.18 55.64
N SER A 884 -11.23 -44.44 54.55
CA SER A 884 -12.18 -43.76 53.61
C SER A 884 -12.99 -42.46 53.94
N VAL A 885 -12.74 -41.41 53.12
CA VAL A 885 -13.70 -40.68 52.22
C VAL A 885 -14.53 -39.43 52.68
N ASP A 886 -14.60 -38.43 51.76
CA ASP A 886 -15.58 -37.33 51.50
C ASP A 886 -15.64 -35.93 52.20
N THR A 887 -16.41 -35.02 51.56
CA THR A 887 -16.48 -33.52 51.56
C THR A 887 -17.66 -32.97 52.46
N PRO A 888 -18.22 -31.69 52.40
CA PRO A 888 -17.91 -30.40 51.71
C PRO A 888 -18.16 -29.02 52.48
N VAL A 889 -17.60 -27.88 51.99
CA VAL A 889 -18.14 -26.49 51.62
C VAL A 889 -19.45 -25.89 52.31
N PRO A 890 -19.76 -24.54 52.51
CA PRO A 890 -19.12 -23.16 52.32
C PRO A 890 -19.36 -22.00 53.40
N ALA A 891 -18.94 -20.73 53.08
CA ALA A 891 -19.68 -19.40 53.15
C ALA A 891 -19.60 -18.28 54.26
N THR A 892 -18.97 -17.11 53.93
CA THR A 892 -19.35 -15.65 54.20
C THR A 892 -19.40 -15.04 55.65
N PRO A 893 -19.60 -13.71 55.95
CA PRO A 893 -19.74 -12.43 55.14
C PRO A 893 -19.03 -11.10 55.65
N SER A 894 -19.05 -10.00 54.84
CA SER A 894 -18.98 -8.52 55.20
C SER A 894 -17.63 -7.89 55.70
N THR A 895 -17.30 -6.57 55.92
CA THR A 895 -17.60 -5.14 55.48
C THR A 895 -16.61 -4.18 56.24
N ALA A 896 -16.32 -2.85 56.07
CA ALA A 896 -16.45 -1.66 55.16
C ALA A 896 -15.41 -0.56 55.67
N THR A 897 -15.23 0.75 55.35
CA THR A 897 -15.95 1.87 54.65
C THR A 897 -14.96 2.95 54.03
N ALA A 898 -15.06 4.30 54.23
CA ALA A 898 -14.31 5.35 53.46
C ALA A 898 -14.05 6.74 54.15
N THR A 899 -13.13 7.60 53.63
CA THR A 899 -13.23 9.10 53.44
C THR A 899 -11.94 9.84 52.97
N GLY A 900 -12.06 10.92 52.18
CA GLY A 900 -11.11 12.09 52.14
C GLY A 900 -10.17 12.26 50.91
N GLY A 901 -9.86 13.51 50.51
CA GLY A 901 -8.90 13.81 49.42
C GLY A 901 -8.61 15.31 49.15
N ARG A 902 -7.56 15.63 48.37
CA ARG A 902 -7.20 17.00 47.91
C ARG A 902 -6.35 17.00 46.61
N ARG A 903 -6.22 18.16 45.95
CA ARG A 903 -5.58 18.36 44.63
C ARG A 903 -4.07 18.63 44.69
N SER A 904 -3.35 18.27 43.62
CA SER A 904 -2.13 18.95 43.14
C SER A 904 -2.10 18.98 41.59
N SER A 905 -1.29 19.86 41.03
CA SER A 905 -1.27 20.29 39.62
C SER A 905 -0.77 19.26 38.61
N ILE A 906 -1.36 19.26 37.41
CA ILE A 906 -0.74 18.76 36.18
C ILE A 906 0.14 19.89 35.60
N GLN A 907 1.40 19.59 35.29
CA GLN A 907 2.18 20.37 34.32
C GLN A 907 2.02 19.72 32.94
N ILE A 908 1.92 20.54 31.90
CA ILE A 908 1.91 20.09 30.50
C ILE A 908 3.29 20.44 29.93
N ASP A 909 4.15 19.44 29.79
CA ASP A 909 5.41 19.62 29.05
C ASP A 909 5.11 19.68 27.54
N THR A 910 5.72 20.65 26.87
CA THR A 910 5.49 20.92 25.46
C THR A 910 6.23 19.92 24.59
N ALA A 911 5.50 19.15 23.79
CA ALA A 911 6.10 18.26 22.80
C ALA A 911 7.02 19.02 21.83
N SER A 912 8.20 18.47 21.57
CA SER A 912 9.12 18.96 20.55
C SER A 912 8.52 18.79 19.16
N ALA A 913 8.58 19.84 18.34
CA ALA A 913 8.15 19.77 16.96
C ALA A 913 9.12 18.89 16.14
N PRO A 914 8.62 18.02 15.24
CA PRO A 914 9.47 17.29 14.31
C PRO A 914 10.11 18.25 13.29
N ALA A 915 11.31 17.89 12.81
CA ALA A 915 12.04 18.69 11.82
C ALA A 915 11.30 18.74 10.46
N PRO A 916 11.41 19.84 9.70
CA PRO A 916 10.75 19.95 8.40
C PRO A 916 11.39 18.98 7.38
N ILE A 917 10.54 18.17 6.75
CA ILE A 917 10.94 17.27 5.66
C ILE A 917 11.28 18.12 4.43
N HIS A 918 12.51 18.01 3.94
CA HIS A 918 12.90 18.57 2.64
C HIS A 918 12.28 17.72 1.52
N PHE A 919 11.22 18.23 0.91
CA PHE A 919 10.75 17.72 -0.38
C PHE A 919 11.80 18.02 -1.46
N ALA A 920 12.02 17.07 -2.36
CA ALA A 920 12.83 17.29 -3.54
C ALA A 920 12.15 18.30 -4.48
N ARG A 921 12.93 19.02 -5.28
CA ARG A 921 12.39 19.96 -6.28
C ARG A 921 11.73 19.20 -7.42
N ASP A 922 10.40 19.24 -7.48
CA ASP A 922 9.64 18.82 -8.66
C ASP A 922 10.17 19.52 -9.92
N VAL A 923 10.42 18.74 -10.98
CA VAL A 923 10.83 19.30 -12.27
C VAL A 923 9.61 19.98 -12.91
N LEU A 924 9.71 21.30 -13.05
CA LEU A 924 8.68 22.17 -13.60
C LEU A 924 8.17 21.67 -14.97
N PRO A 925 6.85 21.50 -15.17
CA PRO A 925 6.27 21.18 -16.47
C PRO A 925 6.78 22.10 -17.58
N SER A 926 7.20 21.52 -18.71
CA SER A 926 7.88 22.23 -19.79
C SER A 926 7.04 23.34 -20.43
N SER A 927 5.71 23.23 -20.35
CA SER A 927 4.73 24.26 -20.70
C SER A 927 4.82 25.49 -19.80
N ILE A 928 4.75 25.33 -18.47
CA ILE A 928 4.92 26.43 -17.50
C ILE A 928 6.28 27.10 -17.70
N ALA A 929 7.37 26.31 -17.75
CA ALA A 929 8.71 26.84 -17.93
C ALA A 929 8.87 27.67 -19.23
N ARG A 930 8.28 27.21 -20.34
CA ARG A 930 8.27 27.91 -21.63
C ARG A 930 7.48 29.21 -21.62
N ILE A 931 6.36 29.27 -20.87
CA ILE A 931 5.55 30.48 -20.72
C ILE A 931 6.29 31.53 -19.87
N LEU A 932 6.91 31.10 -18.76
CA LEU A 932 7.59 32.02 -17.83
C LEU A 932 8.88 32.61 -18.39
N ASN A 933 9.72 31.80 -19.05
CA ASN A 933 10.97 32.27 -19.64
C ASN A 933 10.78 33.37 -20.70
N ASN A 934 9.58 33.48 -21.30
CA ASN A 934 9.20 34.52 -22.25
C ASN A 934 8.11 35.48 -21.71
N SER A 935 7.94 35.60 -20.38
CA SER A 935 6.87 36.40 -19.78
C SER A 935 6.95 37.90 -20.15
N PRO A 936 5.91 38.50 -20.76
CA PRO A 936 5.84 39.94 -21.04
C PRO A 936 5.54 40.80 -19.79
N PHE A 937 5.42 40.16 -18.62
CA PHE A 937 5.12 40.81 -17.34
C PHE A 937 6.31 40.83 -16.36
N SER A 938 7.44 40.22 -16.72
CA SER A 938 8.62 40.13 -15.85
C SER A 938 9.05 41.50 -15.32
N HIS A 939 9.01 41.66 -13.99
CA HIS A 939 9.25 42.91 -13.25
C HIS A 939 8.37 44.13 -13.62
N ARG A 940 7.22 43.94 -14.28
CA ARG A 940 6.33 45.02 -14.71
C ARG A 940 5.31 45.41 -13.62
N HIS A 941 5.11 46.70 -13.39
CA HIS A 941 4.05 47.18 -12.49
C HIS A 941 2.65 46.98 -13.11
N ILE A 942 1.74 46.38 -12.34
CA ILE A 942 0.37 46.04 -12.71
C ILE A 942 -0.60 47.02 -12.04
N LEU A 943 -0.89 48.12 -12.73
CA LEU A 943 -1.54 49.32 -12.19
C LEU A 943 -2.96 49.52 -12.72
N SER A 944 -3.20 49.27 -14.01
CA SER A 944 -4.49 49.48 -14.69
C SER A 944 -4.77 48.37 -15.70
N SER A 945 -6.06 48.10 -15.88
CA SER A 945 -6.65 47.15 -16.82
C SER A 945 -6.24 47.45 -18.27
N LYS A 946 -5.98 48.73 -18.59
CA LYS A 946 -5.58 49.20 -19.93
C LYS A 946 -4.13 48.90 -20.29
N GLN A 947 -3.30 48.41 -19.36
CA GLN A 947 -1.93 48.03 -19.69
C GLN A 947 -1.85 46.72 -20.48
N PHE A 948 -2.93 45.96 -20.57
CA PHE A 948 -2.96 44.59 -21.08
C PHE A 948 -3.59 44.53 -22.46
N ASP A 949 -2.97 43.80 -23.39
CA ASP A 949 -3.59 43.40 -24.66
C ASP A 949 -4.28 42.02 -24.61
N ARG A 950 -4.92 41.62 -25.70
CA ARG A 950 -5.67 40.36 -25.80
C ARG A 950 -4.77 39.10 -25.79
N ASN A 951 -3.53 39.19 -26.24
CA ASN A 951 -2.56 38.09 -26.22
C ASN A 951 -1.92 37.95 -24.83
N GLU A 952 -1.66 39.07 -24.17
CA GLU A 952 -1.24 39.16 -22.77
C GLU A 952 -2.29 38.54 -21.84
N LEU A 953 -3.57 38.91 -22.01
CA LEU A 953 -4.69 38.29 -21.29
C LEU A 953 -4.82 36.78 -21.59
N HIS A 954 -4.67 36.37 -22.86
CA HIS A 954 -4.70 34.95 -23.22
C HIS A 954 -3.57 34.16 -22.54
N THR A 955 -2.37 34.75 -22.43
CA THR A 955 -1.21 34.15 -21.77
C THR A 955 -1.46 33.98 -20.26
N LEU A 956 -1.94 35.03 -19.58
CA LEU A 956 -2.33 35.00 -18.18
C LEU A 956 -3.38 33.91 -17.89
N PHE A 957 -4.42 33.82 -18.72
CA PHE A 957 -5.49 32.84 -18.55
C PHE A 957 -5.05 31.40 -18.86
N SER A 958 -4.18 31.21 -19.85
CA SER A 958 -3.64 29.88 -20.17
C SER A 958 -2.81 29.33 -19.00
N LEU A 959 -1.92 30.17 -18.43
CA LEU A 959 -1.15 29.79 -17.26
C LEU A 959 -2.03 29.60 -16.01
N ALA A 960 -3.09 30.38 -15.83
CA ALA A 960 -4.04 30.20 -14.72
C ALA A 960 -4.77 28.85 -14.78
N HIS A 961 -5.15 28.39 -15.98
CA HIS A 961 -5.77 27.09 -16.19
C HIS A 961 -4.77 25.93 -15.98
N GLU A 962 -3.52 26.10 -16.41
CA GLU A 962 -2.46 25.13 -16.13
C GLU A 962 -2.11 25.06 -14.63
N MET A 963 -1.96 26.20 -13.96
CA MET A 963 -1.72 26.26 -12.52
C MET A 963 -2.89 25.71 -11.70
N ARG A 964 -4.14 25.92 -12.15
CA ARG A 964 -5.30 25.24 -11.59
C ARG A 964 -5.11 23.72 -11.65
N THR A 965 -4.76 23.19 -12.81
CA THR A 965 -4.58 21.74 -13.04
C THR A 965 -3.46 21.17 -12.16
N GLN A 966 -2.31 21.85 -12.05
CA GLN A 966 -1.21 21.39 -11.21
C GLN A 966 -1.51 21.52 -9.71
N VAL A 967 -2.19 22.58 -9.27
CA VAL A 967 -2.61 22.76 -7.86
C VAL A 967 -3.70 21.76 -7.46
N GLU A 968 -4.56 21.34 -8.38
CA GLU A 968 -5.56 20.29 -8.17
C GLU A 968 -4.94 18.87 -8.14
N ARG A 969 -3.66 18.71 -8.54
CA ARG A 969 -2.89 17.46 -8.45
C ARG A 969 -1.90 17.44 -7.28
N ASN A 970 -1.00 18.42 -7.21
CA ASN A 970 0.15 18.46 -6.30
C ASN A 970 -0.09 19.38 -5.08
N GLY A 971 -1.21 20.12 -5.02
CA GLY A 971 -1.55 21.04 -3.91
C GLY A 971 -0.81 22.38 -3.93
N SER A 972 0.48 22.39 -4.28
CA SER A 972 1.38 23.54 -4.40
C SER A 972 2.39 23.35 -5.54
N ILE A 973 3.07 24.42 -5.95
CA ILE A 973 4.09 24.45 -7.01
C ILE A 973 5.27 25.30 -6.51
N ASP A 974 6.46 24.74 -6.28
CA ASP A 974 7.60 25.48 -5.67
C ASP A 974 8.34 26.40 -6.66
N LEU A 975 7.61 27.37 -7.25
CA LEU A 975 8.04 28.19 -8.38
C LEU A 975 8.77 29.49 -7.98
N LEU A 976 8.33 30.09 -6.88
CA LEU A 976 8.79 31.36 -6.33
C LEU A 976 9.52 31.12 -5.00
N HIS A 977 10.22 29.99 -4.90
CA HIS A 977 10.98 29.61 -3.71
C HIS A 977 11.90 30.74 -3.25
N GLY A 978 11.80 31.12 -1.97
CA GLY A 978 12.62 32.18 -1.38
C GLY A 978 12.27 33.61 -1.83
N LYS A 979 11.20 33.81 -2.63
CA LYS A 979 10.68 35.14 -2.95
C LYS A 979 9.78 35.67 -1.86
N VAL A 980 9.78 36.99 -1.67
CA VAL A 980 9.04 37.67 -0.60
C VAL A 980 8.02 38.65 -1.20
N MET A 981 6.73 38.48 -0.88
CA MET A 981 5.66 39.40 -1.28
C MET A 981 5.21 40.27 -0.09
N CYS A 982 5.38 41.57 -0.20
CA CYS A 982 4.84 42.54 0.74
C CYS A 982 3.36 42.83 0.41
N SER A 983 2.47 42.68 1.40
CA SER A 983 1.02 42.89 1.27
C SER A 983 0.60 44.16 2.02
N MET A 984 0.31 45.24 1.28
CA MET A 984 -0.07 46.55 1.82
C MET A 984 -1.57 46.79 1.64
N PHE A 985 -2.36 46.62 2.72
CA PHE A 985 -3.81 46.80 2.70
C PHE A 985 -4.24 47.90 3.69
N TYR A 986 -4.49 49.08 3.15
CA TYR A 986 -5.07 50.21 3.90
C TYR A 986 -6.61 50.19 3.89
N GLU A 987 -7.21 49.47 2.94
CA GLU A 987 -8.65 49.20 2.89
C GLU A 987 -8.88 47.69 3.12
N PRO A 988 -9.51 47.26 4.24
CA PRO A 988 -9.64 45.85 4.60
C PRO A 988 -10.36 45.00 3.55
N SER A 989 -9.81 43.82 3.20
CA SER A 989 -10.48 42.89 2.28
C SER A 989 -9.97 41.45 2.37
N THR A 990 -10.65 40.62 3.16
CA THR A 990 -10.32 39.20 3.35
C THR A 990 -10.24 38.41 2.04
N ARG A 991 -11.19 38.61 1.10
CA ARG A 991 -11.15 37.92 -0.21
C ARG A 991 -9.87 38.25 -0.98
N THR A 992 -9.46 39.51 -1.02
CA THR A 992 -8.34 39.94 -1.87
C THR A 992 -6.98 39.72 -1.18
N SER A 993 -6.82 40.00 0.11
CA SER A 993 -5.54 39.79 0.81
C SER A 993 -5.23 38.30 1.00
N CYS A 994 -6.18 37.50 1.51
CA CYS A 994 -5.95 36.08 1.75
C CYS A 994 -5.75 35.27 0.46
N SER A 995 -6.36 35.66 -0.66
CA SER A 995 -6.11 34.98 -1.96
C SER A 995 -4.77 35.34 -2.59
N PHE A 996 -4.26 36.57 -2.40
CA PHE A 996 -2.87 36.88 -2.76
C PHE A 996 -1.87 36.15 -1.85
N ALA A 997 -2.10 36.13 -0.54
CA ALA A 997 -1.22 35.41 0.39
C ALA A 997 -1.19 33.90 0.11
N ALA A 998 -2.36 33.28 -0.05
CA ALA A 998 -2.46 31.86 -0.42
C ALA A 998 -1.87 31.55 -1.80
N ALA A 999 -1.97 32.47 -2.76
CA ALA A 999 -1.33 32.32 -4.07
C ALA A 999 0.21 32.32 -3.95
N MET A 1000 0.79 33.24 -3.17
CA MET A 1000 2.23 33.29 -2.96
C MET A 1000 2.75 32.06 -2.22
N CYS A 1001 2.09 31.65 -1.12
CA CYS A 1001 2.48 30.46 -0.37
C CYS A 1001 2.34 29.17 -1.18
N ARG A 1002 1.30 29.03 -2.02
CA ARG A 1002 1.17 27.88 -2.95
C ARG A 1002 2.15 27.93 -4.12
N LEU A 1003 2.86 29.04 -4.31
CA LEU A 1003 4.00 29.17 -5.23
C LEU A 1003 5.36 28.95 -4.53
N GLY A 1004 5.41 28.54 -3.25
CA GLY A 1004 6.67 28.42 -2.49
C GLY A 1004 7.26 29.74 -2.00
N GLY A 1005 6.57 30.85 -2.27
CA GLY A 1005 6.95 32.19 -1.81
C GLY A 1005 6.45 32.50 -0.40
N THR A 1006 7.05 33.52 0.22
CA THR A 1006 6.68 34.00 1.56
C THR A 1006 5.96 35.35 1.50
N VAL A 1007 5.27 35.72 2.58
CA VAL A 1007 4.38 36.90 2.64
C VAL A 1007 4.66 37.73 3.87
N VAL A 1008 4.81 39.04 3.69
CA VAL A 1008 4.98 40.03 4.77
C VAL A 1008 3.81 41.01 4.70
N SER A 1009 2.90 40.94 5.67
CA SER A 1009 1.74 41.85 5.75
C SER A 1009 2.09 43.16 6.46
N ALA A 1010 1.66 44.27 5.88
CA ALA A 1010 1.73 45.61 6.45
C ALA A 1010 0.37 46.29 6.33
N ASP A 1011 -0.43 46.22 7.40
CA ASP A 1011 -1.79 46.74 7.41
C ASP A 1011 -1.82 48.23 7.79
N GLY A 1012 -2.85 48.95 7.32
CA GLY A 1012 -3.03 50.38 7.63
C GLY A 1012 -3.19 50.69 9.13
N SER A 1013 -3.52 49.70 9.96
CA SER A 1013 -3.70 49.83 11.42
C SER A 1013 -2.49 49.42 12.26
N SER A 1014 -1.47 48.77 11.67
CA SER A 1014 -0.27 48.27 12.37
C SER A 1014 1.04 48.90 11.88
N SER A 1015 1.02 49.54 10.71
CA SER A 1015 2.18 50.21 10.10
C SER A 1015 2.44 51.62 10.63
N SER A 1016 3.64 52.16 10.34
CA SER A 1016 4.04 53.53 10.71
C SER A 1016 3.19 54.64 10.09
N VAL A 1017 2.28 54.34 9.16
CA VAL A 1017 1.31 55.32 8.63
C VAL A 1017 0.38 55.85 9.71
N VAL A 1018 0.10 55.08 10.77
CA VAL A 1018 -0.61 55.56 11.98
C VAL A 1018 0.14 56.69 12.70
N LYS A 1019 1.46 56.82 12.48
CA LYS A 1019 2.33 57.89 12.99
C LYS A 1019 2.54 59.03 11.99
N GLY A 1020 1.86 59.01 10.84
CA GLY A 1020 1.99 60.01 9.78
C GLY A 1020 3.07 59.74 8.72
N GLU A 1021 3.60 58.51 8.63
CA GLU A 1021 4.52 58.12 7.55
C GLU A 1021 3.83 58.24 6.17
N THR A 1022 4.56 58.73 5.16
CA THR A 1022 4.00 58.89 3.80
C THR A 1022 3.97 57.56 3.05
N LEU A 1023 2.97 57.36 2.18
CA LEU A 1023 2.89 56.19 1.30
C LEU A 1023 4.18 55.97 0.48
N ALA A 1024 4.88 57.05 0.10
CA ALA A 1024 6.15 56.95 -0.63
C ALA A 1024 7.26 56.32 0.23
N ASP A 1025 7.28 56.59 1.54
CA ASP A 1025 8.31 56.11 2.46
C ASP A 1025 8.02 54.69 2.96
N THR A 1026 6.75 54.36 3.22
CA THR A 1026 6.34 52.97 3.48
C THR A 1026 6.64 52.06 2.28
N VAL A 1027 6.36 52.53 1.06
CA VAL A 1027 6.67 51.79 -0.19
C VAL A 1027 8.18 51.62 -0.39
N ARG A 1028 8.98 52.67 -0.18
CA ARG A 1028 10.46 52.57 -0.21
C ARG A 1028 10.98 51.54 0.79
N THR A 1029 10.44 51.54 2.00
CA THR A 1029 10.84 50.64 3.09
C THR A 1029 10.53 49.19 2.74
N LEU A 1030 9.31 48.89 2.29
CA LEU A 1030 8.93 47.52 1.91
C LEU A 1030 9.60 47.05 0.61
N ALA A 1031 9.95 47.96 -0.31
CA ALA A 1031 10.75 47.67 -1.50
C ALA A 1031 12.23 47.36 -1.20
N CYS A 1032 12.66 47.46 0.06
CA CYS A 1032 13.96 46.95 0.52
C CYS A 1032 13.87 45.55 1.15
N TYR A 1033 12.66 45.00 1.35
CA TYR A 1033 12.43 43.71 2.03
C TYR A 1033 11.70 42.67 1.17
N GLY A 1034 10.87 43.10 0.21
CA GLY A 1034 10.11 42.22 -0.69
C GLY A 1034 10.54 42.33 -2.15
N ASP A 1035 10.46 41.23 -2.90
CA ASP A 1035 10.58 41.19 -4.36
C ASP A 1035 9.37 41.82 -5.07
N LEU A 1036 8.25 42.00 -4.36
CA LEU A 1036 6.96 42.45 -4.89
C LEU A 1036 6.14 43.16 -3.83
N ILE A 1037 5.34 44.16 -4.22
CA ILE A 1037 4.35 44.79 -3.36
C ILE A 1037 2.95 44.65 -3.99
N VAL A 1038 2.00 44.07 -3.25
CA VAL A 1038 0.56 44.13 -3.56
C VAL A 1038 -0.07 45.24 -2.73
N LEU A 1039 -0.71 46.22 -3.38
CA LEU A 1039 -1.24 47.42 -2.73
C LEU A 1039 -2.75 47.59 -2.95
N ARG A 1040 -3.49 47.82 -1.86
CA ARG A 1040 -4.88 48.29 -1.85
C ARG A 1040 -5.02 49.51 -0.94
N HIS A 1041 -5.63 50.58 -1.44
CA HIS A 1041 -5.61 51.90 -0.80
C HIS A 1041 -6.93 52.67 -1.05
N PRO A 1042 -7.41 53.49 -0.09
CA PRO A 1042 -8.69 54.21 -0.23
C PRO A 1042 -8.68 55.34 -1.27
N ASP A 1043 -7.51 55.90 -1.60
CA ASP A 1043 -7.37 56.99 -2.58
C ASP A 1043 -7.17 56.49 -4.02
N PRO A 1044 -7.86 57.04 -5.03
CA PRO A 1044 -7.60 56.78 -6.45
C PRO A 1044 -6.20 57.21 -6.89
N GLY A 1045 -5.60 56.49 -7.85
CA GLY A 1045 -4.26 56.78 -8.39
C GLY A 1045 -3.09 56.42 -7.47
N SER A 1046 -3.37 56.01 -6.23
CA SER A 1046 -2.38 55.60 -5.22
C SER A 1046 -1.42 54.50 -5.70
N ALA A 1047 -1.90 53.51 -6.46
CA ALA A 1047 -1.05 52.47 -7.07
C ALA A 1047 -0.01 53.06 -8.06
N ALA A 1048 -0.42 54.05 -8.87
CA ALA A 1048 0.48 54.74 -9.78
C ALA A 1048 1.44 55.72 -9.06
N THR A 1049 1.06 56.22 -7.88
CA THR A 1049 1.96 56.98 -6.99
C THR A 1049 2.99 56.05 -6.34
N ALA A 1050 2.59 54.90 -5.82
CA ALA A 1050 3.50 53.89 -5.25
C ALA A 1050 4.54 53.40 -6.28
N ALA A 1051 4.12 53.18 -7.53
CA ALA A 1051 5.02 52.76 -8.61
C ALA A 1051 6.16 53.75 -8.91
N LYS A 1052 6.00 55.05 -8.61
CA LYS A 1052 7.06 56.06 -8.77
C LYS A 1052 8.16 55.98 -7.70
N PHE A 1053 7.90 55.26 -6.60
CA PHE A 1053 8.79 55.22 -5.43
C PHE A 1053 9.28 53.81 -5.07
N SER A 1054 8.68 52.77 -5.67
CA SER A 1054 9.11 51.38 -5.52
C SER A 1054 10.23 51.03 -6.50
N LYS A 1055 11.22 50.25 -6.02
CA LYS A 1055 12.22 49.58 -6.87
C LYS A 1055 11.76 48.20 -7.37
N VAL A 1056 10.67 47.68 -6.79
CA VAL A 1056 10.08 46.37 -7.09
C VAL A 1056 8.66 46.53 -7.64
N PRO A 1057 8.10 45.53 -8.34
CA PRO A 1057 6.83 45.72 -9.04
C PRO A 1057 5.68 45.96 -8.04
N ILE A 1058 4.71 46.76 -8.47
CA ILE A 1058 3.49 47.07 -7.72
C ILE A 1058 2.33 46.35 -8.39
N ILE A 1059 1.48 45.66 -7.64
CA ILE A 1059 0.21 45.10 -8.11
C ILE A 1059 -0.96 45.83 -7.45
N ASN A 1060 -1.84 46.41 -8.26
CA ASN A 1060 -3.06 47.09 -7.82
C ASN A 1060 -4.14 46.07 -7.41
N ALA A 1061 -4.46 46.05 -6.12
CA ALA A 1061 -5.51 45.27 -5.47
C ALA A 1061 -6.73 46.12 -5.06
N GLY A 1062 -6.84 47.34 -5.61
CA GLY A 1062 -7.96 48.29 -5.48
C GLY A 1062 -7.48 49.67 -5.05
N ASP A 1063 -7.66 50.69 -5.91
CA ASP A 1063 -7.35 52.10 -5.59
C ASP A 1063 -8.62 52.97 -5.55
N GLY A 1064 -9.20 53.15 -4.36
CA GLY A 1064 -10.35 54.01 -4.12
C GLY A 1064 -11.60 53.68 -4.94
N ILE A 1065 -12.06 54.62 -5.78
CA ILE A 1065 -13.10 54.42 -6.80
C ILE A 1065 -12.51 54.27 -8.22
N GLY A 1066 -11.19 54.11 -8.34
CA GLY A 1066 -10.44 53.99 -9.60
C GLY A 1066 -10.56 52.61 -10.23
N GLU A 1067 -9.55 51.76 -10.06
CA GLU A 1067 -9.52 50.42 -10.67
C GLU A 1067 -9.25 49.29 -9.67
N HIS A 1068 -9.53 48.07 -10.09
CA HIS A 1068 -9.11 46.83 -9.45
C HIS A 1068 -8.80 45.80 -10.56
N PRO A 1069 -7.74 45.98 -11.36
CA PRO A 1069 -7.48 45.19 -12.57
C PRO A 1069 -7.39 43.69 -12.27
N THR A 1070 -6.82 43.36 -11.10
CA THR A 1070 -6.67 42.00 -10.59
C THR A 1070 -7.98 41.29 -10.24
N GLN A 1071 -9.07 42.03 -10.01
CA GLN A 1071 -10.42 41.47 -9.92
C GLN A 1071 -11.01 41.30 -11.34
N ALA A 1072 -10.86 42.28 -12.21
CA ALA A 1072 -11.35 42.17 -13.59
C ALA A 1072 -10.74 40.98 -14.37
N PHE A 1073 -9.46 40.64 -14.15
CA PHE A 1073 -8.86 39.44 -14.75
C PHE A 1073 -9.57 38.15 -14.32
N LEU A 1074 -9.84 37.99 -13.03
CA LEU A 1074 -10.47 36.76 -12.52
C LEU A 1074 -11.96 36.70 -12.86
N ASP A 1075 -12.61 37.85 -13.04
CA ASP A 1075 -13.98 37.95 -13.53
C ASP A 1075 -14.08 37.47 -14.99
N VAL A 1076 -13.24 38.00 -15.89
CA VAL A 1076 -13.21 37.56 -17.31
C VAL A 1076 -12.79 36.09 -17.43
N TYR A 1077 -11.85 35.62 -16.60
CA TYR A 1077 -11.49 34.20 -16.53
C TYR A 1077 -12.67 33.33 -16.09
N THR A 1078 -13.46 33.77 -15.10
CA THR A 1078 -14.66 33.06 -14.64
C THR A 1078 -15.69 32.93 -15.77
N ILE A 1079 -15.95 34.00 -16.52
CA ILE A 1079 -16.86 33.96 -17.68
C ILE A 1079 -16.37 32.95 -18.72
N ARG A 1080 -15.05 32.92 -19.01
CA ARG A 1080 -14.45 31.96 -19.94
C ARG A 1080 -14.59 30.51 -19.49
N GLU A 1081 -14.39 30.20 -18.22
CA GLU A 1081 -14.45 28.81 -17.71
C GLU A 1081 -15.90 28.30 -17.57
N GLU A 1082 -16.83 29.18 -17.18
CA GLU A 1082 -18.23 28.80 -16.93
C GLU A 1082 -19.08 28.75 -18.21
N LEU A 1083 -18.74 29.55 -19.24
CA LEU A 1083 -19.48 29.63 -20.52
C LEU A 1083 -18.65 29.24 -21.76
N GLY A 1084 -17.39 28.82 -21.59
CA GLY A 1084 -16.47 28.41 -22.67
C GLY A 1084 -15.94 29.55 -23.56
N THR A 1085 -16.66 30.67 -23.66
CA THR A 1085 -16.32 31.86 -24.45
C THR A 1085 -16.71 33.13 -23.71
N VAL A 1086 -16.07 34.25 -24.06
CA VAL A 1086 -16.49 35.61 -23.67
C VAL A 1086 -17.15 36.35 -24.86
N ASN A 1087 -16.90 35.91 -26.10
CA ASN A 1087 -17.49 36.50 -27.30
C ASN A 1087 -18.90 35.92 -27.55
N GLY A 1088 -19.81 36.78 -28.01
CA GLY A 1088 -21.21 36.46 -28.30
C GLY A 1088 -22.17 36.67 -27.12
N LEU A 1089 -21.67 37.05 -25.95
CA LEU A 1089 -22.45 37.11 -24.71
C LEU A 1089 -23.14 38.46 -24.45
N THR A 1090 -24.29 38.38 -23.80
CA THR A 1090 -25.03 39.51 -23.23
C THR A 1090 -24.74 39.60 -21.73
N ILE A 1091 -23.94 40.58 -21.33
CA ILE A 1091 -23.45 40.74 -19.94
C ILE A 1091 -24.18 41.91 -19.28
N THR A 1092 -24.92 41.60 -18.22
CA THR A 1092 -25.72 42.57 -17.47
C THR A 1092 -25.06 42.90 -16.14
N LEU A 1093 -24.82 44.19 -15.90
CA LEU A 1093 -24.15 44.73 -14.71
C LEU A 1093 -25.20 45.42 -13.84
N VAL A 1094 -25.34 45.00 -12.58
CA VAL A 1094 -26.47 45.35 -11.71
C VAL A 1094 -26.01 45.96 -10.39
N GLY A 1095 -26.55 47.11 -9.99
CA GLY A 1095 -26.35 47.68 -8.64
C GLY A 1095 -25.76 49.09 -8.64
N ASP A 1096 -24.70 49.29 -7.86
CA ASP A 1096 -23.87 50.51 -7.93
C ASP A 1096 -22.86 50.39 -9.09
N LEU A 1097 -23.09 51.16 -10.15
CA LEU A 1097 -22.22 51.25 -11.32
C LEU A 1097 -21.40 52.56 -11.34
N LYS A 1098 -21.68 53.48 -10.41
CA LYS A 1098 -21.04 54.79 -10.31
C LYS A 1098 -19.76 54.75 -9.50
N ASN A 1099 -19.75 54.03 -8.38
CA ASN A 1099 -18.61 53.93 -7.47
C ASN A 1099 -17.85 52.60 -7.60
N GLY A 1100 -18.38 51.66 -8.39
CA GLY A 1100 -17.90 50.29 -8.51
C GLY A 1100 -16.61 50.11 -9.33
N ARG A 1101 -15.44 50.42 -8.76
CA ARG A 1101 -14.11 50.23 -9.38
C ARG A 1101 -13.89 48.85 -10.05
N THR A 1102 -14.52 47.79 -9.53
CA THR A 1102 -14.43 46.44 -10.09
C THR A 1102 -15.18 46.35 -11.42
N VAL A 1103 -16.36 46.95 -11.52
CA VAL A 1103 -17.12 47.07 -12.77
C VAL A 1103 -16.39 47.96 -13.77
N HIS A 1104 -15.85 49.11 -13.35
CA HIS A 1104 -15.09 49.98 -14.25
C HIS A 1104 -13.87 49.27 -14.86
N SER A 1105 -13.18 48.43 -14.09
CA SER A 1105 -12.11 47.56 -14.61
C SER A 1105 -12.61 46.43 -15.50
N LEU A 1106 -13.69 45.73 -15.11
CA LEU A 1106 -14.30 44.65 -15.89
C LEU A 1106 -14.77 45.13 -17.26
N VAL A 1107 -15.49 46.25 -17.31
CA VAL A 1107 -15.98 46.90 -18.53
C VAL A 1107 -14.83 47.25 -19.48
N LYS A 1108 -13.70 47.75 -18.96
CA LYS A 1108 -12.48 48.05 -19.75
C LYS A 1108 -11.84 46.79 -20.36
N LEU A 1109 -11.89 45.64 -19.70
CA LEU A 1109 -11.39 44.37 -20.27
C LEU A 1109 -12.38 43.72 -21.24
N LEU A 1110 -13.68 43.82 -20.96
CA LEU A 1110 -14.75 43.30 -21.84
C LEU A 1110 -14.76 43.99 -23.21
N ALA A 1111 -14.26 45.21 -23.31
CA ALA A 1111 -14.08 45.93 -24.58
C ALA A 1111 -13.10 45.26 -25.58
N TYR A 1112 -12.31 44.26 -25.16
CA TYR A 1112 -11.49 43.44 -26.07
C TYR A 1112 -12.23 42.22 -26.69
N TYR A 1113 -13.51 42.05 -26.36
CA TYR A 1113 -14.36 40.94 -26.76
C TYR A 1113 -15.65 41.43 -27.41
N HIS A 1114 -16.25 40.60 -28.27
CA HIS A 1114 -17.53 40.92 -28.90
C HIS A 1114 -18.69 40.62 -27.94
N VAL A 1115 -19.07 41.60 -27.11
CA VAL A 1115 -20.15 41.49 -26.11
C VAL A 1115 -21.19 42.58 -26.28
N THR A 1116 -22.40 42.34 -25.77
CA THR A 1116 -23.41 43.38 -25.53
C THR A 1116 -23.50 43.64 -24.03
N LEU A 1117 -23.44 44.90 -23.61
CA LEU A 1117 -23.46 45.29 -22.19
C LEU A 1117 -24.80 45.91 -21.79
N ASN A 1118 -25.41 45.44 -20.71
CA ASN A 1118 -26.60 46.08 -20.14
C ASN A 1118 -26.28 46.64 -18.75
N PHE A 1119 -26.65 47.90 -18.50
CA PHE A 1119 -26.45 48.57 -17.21
C PHE A 1119 -27.79 48.69 -16.50
N VAL A 1120 -27.88 48.13 -15.28
CA VAL A 1120 -29.10 48.14 -14.45
C VAL A 1120 -28.77 48.79 -13.10
N SER A 1121 -29.20 50.03 -12.91
CA SER A 1121 -28.89 50.78 -11.69
C SER A 1121 -29.99 51.78 -11.29
N PRO A 1122 -30.01 52.28 -10.05
CA PRO A 1122 -30.82 53.43 -9.70
C PRO A 1122 -30.27 54.68 -10.40
N LYS A 1123 -31.12 55.67 -10.71
CA LYS A 1123 -30.71 56.88 -11.46
C LYS A 1123 -29.54 57.66 -10.83
N SER A 1124 -29.31 57.56 -9.53
CA SER A 1124 -28.19 58.22 -8.85
C SER A 1124 -26.85 57.45 -8.93
N LEU A 1125 -26.87 56.17 -9.32
CA LEU A 1125 -25.70 55.27 -9.40
C LEU A 1125 -25.46 54.74 -10.84
N GLY A 1126 -25.82 55.53 -11.85
CA GLY A 1126 -25.55 55.26 -13.27
C GLY A 1126 -24.06 55.14 -13.60
N MET A 1127 -23.75 54.42 -14.70
CA MET A 1127 -22.39 54.30 -15.22
C MET A 1127 -21.83 55.68 -15.60
N PRO A 1128 -20.61 56.07 -15.18
CA PRO A 1128 -20.04 57.38 -15.51
C PRO A 1128 -19.89 57.59 -17.02
N GLU A 1129 -20.18 58.82 -17.48
CA GLU A 1129 -20.12 59.19 -18.90
C GLU A 1129 -18.73 58.96 -19.53
N GLU A 1130 -17.65 59.12 -18.75
CA GLU A 1130 -16.28 58.81 -19.19
C GLU A 1130 -16.11 57.34 -19.61
N VAL A 1131 -16.69 56.41 -18.84
CA VAL A 1131 -16.63 54.96 -19.13
C VAL A 1131 -17.51 54.63 -20.34
N LYS A 1132 -18.67 55.29 -20.48
CA LYS A 1132 -19.56 55.13 -21.65
C LYS A 1132 -18.94 55.69 -22.93
N ALA A 1133 -18.20 56.79 -22.85
CA ALA A 1133 -17.43 57.36 -23.95
C ALA A 1133 -16.28 56.41 -24.38
N GLU A 1134 -15.59 55.77 -23.44
CA GLU A 1134 -14.57 54.74 -23.75
C GLU A 1134 -15.16 53.52 -24.47
N LEU A 1135 -16.32 53.01 -24.02
CA LEU A 1135 -17.03 51.92 -24.70
C LEU A 1135 -17.50 52.30 -26.11
N THR A 1136 -18.04 53.51 -26.27
CA THR A 1136 -18.48 54.03 -27.58
C THR A 1136 -17.29 54.11 -28.54
N LYS A 1137 -16.13 54.55 -28.06
CA LYS A 1137 -14.87 54.58 -28.82
C LYS A 1137 -14.33 53.18 -29.16
N ALA A 1138 -14.59 52.18 -28.31
CA ALA A 1138 -14.25 50.78 -28.55
C ALA A 1138 -15.26 50.04 -29.46
N GLY A 1139 -16.40 50.66 -29.82
CA GLY A 1139 -17.44 50.05 -30.66
C GLY A 1139 -18.31 49.02 -29.93
N VAL A 1140 -18.34 49.01 -28.60
CA VAL A 1140 -19.13 48.07 -27.79
C VAL A 1140 -20.57 48.57 -27.68
N ALA A 1141 -21.53 47.71 -28.04
CA ALA A 1141 -22.95 48.02 -27.88
C ALA A 1141 -23.36 47.93 -26.40
N PHE A 1142 -23.99 48.99 -25.88
CA PHE A 1142 -24.55 49.00 -24.53
C PHE A 1142 -25.95 49.60 -24.44
N ARG A 1143 -26.68 49.25 -23.38
CA ARG A 1143 -28.05 49.72 -23.08
C ARG A 1143 -28.21 50.01 -21.58
N GLU A 1144 -29.07 50.97 -21.22
CA GLU A 1144 -29.35 51.37 -19.83
C GLU A 1144 -30.81 51.04 -19.45
N TYR A 1145 -31.01 50.47 -18.26
CA TYR A 1145 -32.31 50.03 -17.74
C TYR A 1145 -32.49 50.39 -16.26
N THR A 1146 -33.73 50.56 -15.82
CA THR A 1146 -34.10 50.80 -14.40
C THR A 1146 -34.97 49.68 -13.80
N ASP A 1147 -35.06 48.54 -14.46
CA ASP A 1147 -35.68 47.31 -13.95
C ASP A 1147 -34.90 46.11 -14.49
N LEU A 1148 -34.52 45.19 -13.60
CA LEU A 1148 -33.82 43.95 -13.96
C LEU A 1148 -34.73 42.96 -14.70
N ASN A 1149 -36.04 42.96 -14.41
CA ASN A 1149 -36.99 42.02 -15.02
C ASN A 1149 -37.11 42.21 -16.54
N ALA A 1150 -36.83 43.42 -17.04
CA ALA A 1150 -36.88 43.76 -18.46
C ALA A 1150 -35.71 43.17 -19.28
N VAL A 1151 -34.65 42.67 -18.63
CA VAL A 1151 -33.42 42.22 -19.31
C VAL A 1151 -32.92 40.84 -18.86
N ILE A 1152 -33.35 40.35 -17.69
CA ILE A 1152 -32.90 39.08 -17.09
C ILE A 1152 -33.07 37.84 -17.99
N ALA A 1153 -34.06 37.84 -18.88
CA ALA A 1153 -34.29 36.75 -19.85
C ALA A 1153 -33.34 36.79 -21.06
N GLU A 1154 -32.74 37.96 -21.36
CA GLU A 1154 -31.73 38.14 -22.41
C GLU A 1154 -30.29 37.99 -21.89
N SER A 1155 -30.07 38.14 -20.57
CA SER A 1155 -28.76 38.00 -19.92
C SER A 1155 -28.15 36.60 -20.01
N ASP A 1156 -26.88 36.51 -20.41
CA ASP A 1156 -26.04 35.31 -20.29
C ASP A 1156 -25.17 35.38 -19.03
N VAL A 1157 -24.75 36.58 -18.63
CA VAL A 1157 -24.05 36.83 -17.36
C VAL A 1157 -24.76 37.95 -16.61
N VAL A 1158 -24.96 37.78 -15.30
CA VAL A 1158 -25.45 38.83 -14.39
C VAL A 1158 -24.39 39.06 -13.32
N TYR A 1159 -23.69 40.17 -13.43
CA TYR A 1159 -22.66 40.58 -12.48
C TYR A 1159 -23.23 41.67 -11.56
N VAL A 1160 -23.43 41.32 -10.29
CA VAL A 1160 -24.08 42.17 -9.29
C VAL A 1160 -23.01 42.90 -8.46
N THR A 1161 -23.25 44.15 -8.07
CA THR A 1161 -22.39 44.92 -7.15
C THR A 1161 -23.07 45.25 -5.83
N ARG A 1162 -22.29 45.17 -4.75
CA ARG A 1162 -22.65 45.69 -3.43
C ARG A 1162 -22.77 47.21 -3.47
N VAL A 1163 -23.90 47.74 -2.99
CA VAL A 1163 -24.04 49.16 -2.66
C VAL A 1163 -23.20 49.47 -1.41
N GLN A 1164 -22.13 50.25 -1.56
CA GLN A 1164 -21.21 50.55 -0.47
C GLN A 1164 -21.69 51.76 0.35
N LYS A 1165 -22.16 51.53 1.59
CA LYS A 1165 -22.58 52.59 2.53
C LYS A 1165 -21.51 53.66 2.71
N GLU A 1166 -20.26 53.22 2.77
CA GLU A 1166 -19.04 54.01 2.87
C GLU A 1166 -18.71 54.91 1.66
N ARG A 1167 -19.57 54.94 0.62
CA ARG A 1167 -19.43 55.82 -0.57
C ARG A 1167 -20.51 56.91 -0.69
N PHE A 1168 -21.47 56.97 0.25
CA PHE A 1168 -22.52 58.01 0.25
C PHE A 1168 -22.18 59.13 1.23
N ALA A 1169 -22.45 60.37 0.84
CA ALA A 1169 -22.34 61.54 1.72
C ALA A 1169 -23.61 61.74 2.59
N ASP A 1170 -24.75 61.25 2.12
CA ASP A 1170 -26.03 61.26 2.84
C ASP A 1170 -26.49 59.82 3.13
N LEU A 1171 -26.99 59.62 4.35
CA LEU A 1171 -27.48 58.33 4.83
C LEU A 1171 -28.89 58.01 4.27
N GLU A 1172 -29.71 59.02 3.99
CA GLU A 1172 -31.05 58.85 3.43
C GLU A 1172 -31.04 58.50 1.94
N GLU A 1173 -29.98 58.87 1.20
CA GLU A 1173 -29.76 58.36 -0.15
C GLU A 1173 -29.40 56.87 -0.13
N TYR A 1174 -28.46 56.45 0.73
CA TYR A 1174 -28.04 55.04 0.85
C TYR A 1174 -29.21 54.11 1.21
N GLU A 1175 -29.98 54.46 2.25
CA GLU A 1175 -31.10 53.63 2.73
C GLU A 1175 -32.19 53.42 1.65
N ARG A 1176 -32.29 54.35 0.69
CA ARG A 1176 -33.25 54.33 -0.42
C ARG A 1176 -32.84 53.40 -1.57
N VAL A 1177 -31.56 53.05 -1.69
CA VAL A 1177 -31.01 52.29 -2.84
C VAL A 1177 -30.36 50.95 -2.48
N LYS A 1178 -30.00 50.71 -1.21
CA LYS A 1178 -29.31 49.49 -0.74
C LYS A 1178 -29.99 48.15 -1.06
N SER A 1179 -31.30 48.15 -1.35
CA SER A 1179 -32.10 46.97 -1.69
C SER A 1179 -32.92 47.16 -2.98
N ALA A 1180 -32.51 48.09 -3.85
CA ALA A 1180 -33.22 48.39 -5.10
C ALA A 1180 -33.23 47.21 -6.10
N TYR A 1181 -32.19 46.36 -6.05
CA TYR A 1181 -32.11 45.11 -6.82
C TYR A 1181 -31.62 44.00 -5.90
N VAL A 1182 -32.36 42.88 -5.87
CA VAL A 1182 -32.05 41.69 -5.07
C VAL A 1182 -32.22 40.48 -5.97
N ILE A 1183 -31.18 39.65 -6.10
CA ILE A 1183 -31.28 38.36 -6.78
C ILE A 1183 -31.83 37.32 -5.81
N ASN A 1184 -32.94 36.70 -6.18
CA ASN A 1184 -33.63 35.65 -5.44
C ASN A 1184 -34.24 34.65 -6.43
N ASN A 1185 -34.79 33.54 -5.95
CA ASN A 1185 -35.32 32.46 -6.78
C ASN A 1185 -36.44 32.93 -7.73
N LYS A 1186 -37.21 33.95 -7.35
CA LYS A 1186 -38.26 34.58 -8.18
C LYS A 1186 -37.72 35.44 -9.33
N VAL A 1187 -36.50 35.96 -9.23
CA VAL A 1187 -35.77 36.58 -10.35
C VAL A 1187 -35.09 35.50 -11.19
N MET A 1188 -34.47 34.51 -10.54
CA MET A 1188 -33.75 33.40 -11.18
C MET A 1188 -34.67 32.46 -11.99
N SER A 1189 -35.96 32.38 -11.66
CA SER A 1189 -36.94 31.62 -12.45
C SER A 1189 -37.26 32.25 -13.83
N LYS A 1190 -36.86 33.51 -14.06
CA LYS A 1190 -37.00 34.23 -15.34
C LYS A 1190 -35.71 34.29 -16.17
N ALA A 1191 -34.59 33.87 -15.58
CA ALA A 1191 -33.28 33.87 -16.20
C ALA A 1191 -33.10 32.65 -17.14
N LYS A 1192 -32.20 32.76 -18.12
CA LYS A 1192 -31.80 31.61 -18.96
C LYS A 1192 -31.29 30.45 -18.08
N THR A 1193 -31.51 29.22 -18.53
CA THR A 1193 -31.03 28.00 -17.85
C THR A 1193 -29.49 27.92 -17.79
N GLN A 1194 -28.80 28.55 -18.74
CA GLN A 1194 -27.34 28.64 -18.83
C GLN A 1194 -26.80 30.03 -18.44
N MET A 1195 -27.60 30.88 -17.78
CA MET A 1195 -27.11 32.18 -17.28
C MET A 1195 -26.16 31.98 -16.10
N VAL A 1196 -25.15 32.84 -15.93
CA VAL A 1196 -24.24 32.81 -14.77
C VAL A 1196 -24.38 34.06 -13.89
N VAL A 1197 -24.48 33.89 -12.56
CA VAL A 1197 -24.52 34.98 -11.57
C VAL A 1197 -23.16 35.15 -10.89
N MET A 1198 -22.64 36.37 -10.88
CA MET A 1198 -21.31 36.72 -10.37
C MET A 1198 -21.36 37.90 -9.39
N HIS A 1199 -20.40 37.98 -8.45
CA HIS A 1199 -20.34 39.03 -7.43
C HIS A 1199 -18.90 39.23 -6.88
N PRO A 1200 -18.43 40.49 -6.70
CA PRO A 1200 -17.08 40.77 -6.20
C PRO A 1200 -16.86 40.39 -4.72
N LEU A 1201 -17.93 40.22 -3.95
CA LEU A 1201 -17.97 39.91 -2.50
C LEU A 1201 -17.28 40.97 -1.59
N PRO A 1202 -17.65 41.06 -0.29
CA PRO A 1202 -18.77 40.36 0.36
C PRO A 1202 -20.13 40.84 -0.17
N ARG A 1203 -21.12 39.96 -0.20
CA ARG A 1203 -22.54 40.34 -0.39
C ARG A 1203 -23.16 40.75 0.94
N VAL A 1204 -24.24 41.53 0.92
CA VAL A 1204 -24.99 41.95 2.12
C VAL A 1204 -26.48 41.63 2.00
N THR A 1205 -27.16 42.17 0.99
CA THR A 1205 -28.61 42.02 0.74
C THR A 1205 -28.98 41.95 -0.74
N GLU A 1206 -28.00 42.08 -1.64
CA GLU A 1206 -28.18 42.14 -3.09
C GLU A 1206 -28.32 40.76 -3.76
N ILE A 1207 -28.00 39.67 -3.03
CA ILE A 1207 -28.21 38.28 -3.43
C ILE A 1207 -28.67 37.51 -2.18
N GLU A 1208 -29.85 36.90 -2.22
CA GLU A 1208 -30.37 36.09 -1.12
C GLU A 1208 -29.59 34.77 -0.96
N PRO A 1209 -29.43 34.23 0.27
CA PRO A 1209 -28.71 32.97 0.50
C PRO A 1209 -29.29 31.76 -0.22
N GLU A 1210 -30.59 31.75 -0.55
CA GLU A 1210 -31.22 30.66 -1.31
C GLU A 1210 -30.61 30.45 -2.70
N VAL A 1211 -29.98 31.49 -3.27
CA VAL A 1211 -29.34 31.44 -4.59
C VAL A 1211 -28.03 30.63 -4.55
N ASP A 1212 -27.46 30.35 -3.37
CA ASP A 1212 -26.23 29.55 -3.23
C ASP A 1212 -26.36 28.11 -3.75
N PHE A 1213 -27.60 27.60 -3.82
CA PHE A 1213 -27.91 26.25 -4.27
C PHE A 1213 -28.30 26.18 -5.75
N ASP A 1214 -28.49 27.32 -6.42
CA ASP A 1214 -28.67 27.38 -7.88
C ASP A 1214 -27.31 27.14 -8.57
N GLN A 1215 -27.26 26.19 -9.51
CA GLN A 1215 -26.03 25.87 -10.24
C GLN A 1215 -25.44 27.09 -10.97
N ARG A 1216 -26.29 28.06 -11.33
CA ARG A 1216 -25.94 29.33 -11.98
C ARG A 1216 -25.17 30.30 -11.08
N ALA A 1217 -25.13 30.08 -9.76
CA ALA A 1217 -24.38 30.90 -8.82
C ALA A 1217 -22.87 30.60 -8.88
N ALA A 1218 -22.14 31.41 -9.65
CA ALA A 1218 -20.69 31.25 -9.80
C ALA A 1218 -19.85 32.08 -8.83
N TYR A 1219 -20.43 32.97 -8.00
CA TYR A 1219 -19.63 33.90 -7.17
C TYR A 1219 -18.66 33.22 -6.16
N PHE A 1220 -18.94 31.99 -5.70
CA PHE A 1220 -17.96 31.19 -4.94
C PHE A 1220 -16.93 30.48 -5.85
N ARG A 1221 -17.31 30.06 -7.06
CA ARG A 1221 -16.37 29.51 -8.07
C ARG A 1221 -15.39 30.59 -8.56
N GLN A 1222 -15.91 31.78 -8.86
CA GLN A 1222 -15.19 33.04 -9.04
C GLN A 1222 -14.22 33.36 -7.88
N MET A 1223 -14.55 33.01 -6.64
CA MET A 1223 -13.60 33.16 -5.52
C MET A 1223 -12.43 32.16 -5.63
N ARG A 1224 -12.70 30.89 -5.94
CA ARG A 1224 -11.69 29.84 -6.17
C ARG A 1224 -10.81 30.13 -7.39
N TYR A 1225 -11.38 30.48 -8.54
CA TYR A 1225 -10.62 30.84 -9.74
C TYR A 1225 -9.71 32.06 -9.52
N GLY A 1226 -10.14 32.97 -8.64
CA GLY A 1226 -9.35 34.09 -8.16
C GLY A 1226 -8.06 33.72 -7.43
N LEU A 1227 -7.87 32.47 -7.00
CA LEU A 1227 -6.58 31.97 -6.52
C LEU A 1227 -5.61 31.73 -7.69
N TYR A 1228 -6.02 30.92 -8.67
CA TYR A 1228 -5.16 30.51 -9.78
C TYR A 1228 -4.77 31.67 -10.71
N VAL A 1229 -5.68 32.62 -10.96
CA VAL A 1229 -5.37 33.84 -11.72
C VAL A 1229 -4.36 34.73 -10.98
N ARG A 1230 -4.41 34.77 -9.63
CA ARG A 1230 -3.38 35.45 -8.84
C ARG A 1230 -2.05 34.70 -8.84
N MET A 1231 -2.06 33.37 -8.76
CA MET A 1231 -0.83 32.55 -8.90
C MET A 1231 -0.17 32.80 -10.26
N ALA A 1232 -0.91 32.71 -11.36
CA ALA A 1232 -0.40 32.99 -12.70
C ALA A 1232 0.16 34.42 -12.82
N LEU A 1233 -0.49 35.42 -12.24
CA LEU A 1233 0.01 36.80 -12.25
C LEU A 1233 1.30 36.98 -11.45
N LEU A 1234 1.38 36.41 -10.23
CA LEU A 1234 2.59 36.44 -9.39
C LEU A 1234 3.76 35.76 -10.11
N ALA A 1235 3.50 34.58 -10.68
CA ALA A 1235 4.46 33.80 -11.45
C ALA A 1235 4.94 34.55 -12.70
N LEU A 1236 4.05 35.20 -13.45
CA LEU A 1236 4.44 35.97 -14.64
C LEU A 1236 5.24 37.23 -14.31
N VAL A 1237 5.02 37.85 -13.15
CA VAL A 1237 5.76 39.06 -12.72
C VAL A 1237 7.13 38.72 -12.11
N LEU A 1238 7.24 37.65 -11.33
CA LEU A 1238 8.46 37.27 -10.59
C LEU A 1238 9.25 36.10 -11.20
N GLY A 1239 8.62 35.27 -12.03
CA GLY A 1239 9.18 34.06 -12.59
C GLY A 1239 10.13 34.34 -13.75
N LYS A 1240 11.42 34.39 -13.43
CA LYS A 1240 12.51 34.02 -14.33
C LYS A 1240 13.33 32.94 -13.65
N SER A 1241 13.71 31.90 -14.38
CA SER A 1241 14.74 30.97 -13.89
C SER A 1241 16.07 31.71 -13.78
N LEU A 1242 16.78 31.47 -12.68
CA LEU A 1242 18.23 31.33 -12.72
C LEU A 1242 18.59 29.88 -13.08
#